data_AF-A0A8C4JBL2-F1
#
_entry.id   AF-A0A8C4JBL2-F1
#
_cell.length_a   1.000
_cell.length_b   1.000
_cell.length_c   1.000
_cell.angle_alpha   90.00
_cell.angle_beta   90.00
_cell.angle_gamma   90.00
#
_symmetry.space_group_name_H-M   'P 1'
#
loop_
_entity.id
_entity.type
_entity.pdbx_description
1 polymer ?
#
loop_
_entity_poly.entity_id
_entity_poly.type
_entity_poly.pdbx_seq_one_letter_code
_entity_poly.pdbx_strand_id
1 'polypeptide(L)'
;GCPPDAWAPSPSPPRWASPHFVNGRGRRAFPGCPSPRPIRKSGSVSLSWVGDSTGVILVLTTFQVPLVIMSFGQSKLYRSEDYGKTFKDITDLINNTFIRTEFGMAIGPENSGKVILTGDVSGGSRGGRIFRSSDFAKNFVQTDLPFHPLVQILYHPQNSDYLLALSTDNGLWVSRDFGEKWEEIHKAVCLAKWGANNTIFFTTYLNSSCKADLGLLELKKTSDFGKAFKVIGTKIYSFGLGGRFLFASVMTEKGNTRRIHVSLDQGETWNMAQLPSVGHEQFYSILAANEDLVFMHVDEPGDTGFGTIYTSDDRGIVYSKSLERHLYTTTGGETDFTNVTSLRGIYITSVLSEDNSIQSVITFDRGGEWVPLRKPKNTTCDSTAKNKDECSLHIHASYSISQKLNVPMVPLSEPNAVGIIIAHGSVGGAISVMSPDVYISDDGGYTWARMLEGPHYYAILDSGGLIVAIEHTSQPVNVIEFSTDEGQCWYKYTFSKDPIFFTGLASEPGARSMNVSIWGFRGNFLSRKWVSYTIDFSELLSRTCEDKDYTIWLAHSSDPSDPSDGCILGYKEQYRRLRKSSVCQNGRDYVVTKQPSICPCTLEDFLCDFGYYRPENQSVCVEQPELKGHDLEFCLYGRQELLKTSGYRKIPGDKCSGGESPSREETDMKKKCTSNFLSPSQLAASSSSTPIILAVVALLLVTAVAGVLLVKKYVCGGRFLVHRYSVLRQHAEANGAEGIDAPDPVAPASKGGYHDDSDEDLLE
;
A
#
# COMPACT_ATOMS: atom_id res chain seq x y z
N GLY A 1 29.16 -16.29 -25.02
CA GLY A 1 29.61 -17.63 -24.59
C GLY A 1 30.84 -17.45 -23.75
N CYS A 2 30.75 -17.74 -22.46
CA CYS A 2 31.82 -17.47 -21.49
C CYS A 2 33.04 -18.38 -21.76
N PRO A 3 34.28 -17.96 -21.41
CA PRO A 3 35.44 -18.86 -21.41
C PRO A 3 35.25 -19.99 -20.38
N PRO A 4 35.68 -21.23 -20.66
CA PRO A 4 35.48 -22.36 -19.75
C PRO A 4 36.60 -22.46 -18.71
N ASP A 5 36.32 -22.10 -17.46
CA ASP A 5 37.23 -22.40 -16.34
C ASP A 5 37.18 -23.89 -15.94
N ALA A 6 38.34 -24.40 -15.51
CA ALA A 6 38.63 -25.83 -15.55
C ALA A 6 37.93 -26.66 -14.45
N TRP A 7 37.23 -27.72 -14.86
CA TRP A 7 36.76 -28.77 -13.96
C TRP A 7 37.88 -29.71 -13.52
N ALA A 8 37.97 -29.95 -12.21
CA ALA A 8 38.71 -31.08 -11.61
C ALA A 8 37.77 -31.84 -10.65
N PRO A 9 37.50 -33.15 -10.85
CA PRO A 9 36.40 -33.85 -10.16
C PRO A 9 36.83 -34.67 -8.93
N SER A 10 35.89 -34.92 -8.01
CA SER A 10 35.70 -36.13 -7.15
C SER A 10 35.03 -35.78 -5.79
N PRO A 11 34.50 -36.76 -5.03
CA PRO A 11 33.62 -37.86 -5.45
C PRO A 11 32.36 -38.01 -4.57
N SER A 12 31.40 -38.83 -5.02
CA SER A 12 30.36 -39.46 -4.16
C SER A 12 30.93 -40.74 -3.48
N PRO A 13 30.25 -41.51 -2.59
CA PRO A 13 28.82 -41.57 -2.19
C PRO A 13 28.69 -41.54 -0.62
N PRO A 14 27.69 -42.13 0.11
CA PRO A 14 26.48 -42.89 -0.27
C PRO A 14 25.15 -42.56 0.45
N ARG A 15 24.08 -43.18 -0.08
CA ARG A 15 22.74 -43.27 0.56
C ARG A 15 22.79 -44.19 1.80
N TRP A 16 22.03 -43.84 2.85
CA TRP A 16 21.47 -44.77 3.83
C TRP A 16 19.98 -44.47 4.05
N ALA A 17 19.22 -45.45 4.54
CA ALA A 17 17.75 -45.46 4.50
C ALA A 17 17.08 -45.12 5.85
N SER A 18 15.79 -44.78 5.77
CA SER A 18 14.87 -44.63 6.91
C SER A 18 14.74 -45.91 7.75
N PRO A 19 14.24 -45.79 8.99
CA PRO A 19 12.99 -46.50 9.27
C PRO A 19 11.92 -45.64 9.97
N HIS A 20 10.68 -46.12 9.92
CA HIS A 20 9.53 -45.53 10.61
C HIS A 20 9.67 -45.60 12.14
N PHE A 21 8.98 -44.70 12.85
CA PHE A 21 8.36 -45.04 14.12
C PHE A 21 6.92 -44.51 14.18
N VAL A 22 5.99 -45.37 14.58
CA VAL A 22 4.59 -45.03 14.86
C VAL A 22 4.36 -45.23 16.36
N ASN A 23 3.83 -44.21 17.04
CA ASN A 23 2.96 -44.39 18.20
C ASN A 23 2.26 -43.07 18.57
N GLY A 24 0.94 -43.09 18.61
CA GLY A 24 0.14 -41.97 19.13
C GLY A 24 -0.37 -42.25 20.54
N ARG A 25 -0.52 -41.20 21.35
CA ARG A 25 -1.40 -41.14 22.54
C ARG A 25 -1.61 -39.68 22.94
N GLY A 26 -2.81 -39.15 22.75
CA GLY A 26 -3.14 -37.78 23.12
C GLY A 26 -3.26 -37.59 24.64
N ARG A 27 -2.97 -36.37 25.13
CA ARG A 27 -3.36 -35.91 26.46
C ARG A 27 -3.91 -34.48 26.41
N ARG A 28 -4.89 -34.26 27.30
CA ARG A 28 -5.79 -33.11 27.43
C ARG A 28 -5.04 -31.78 27.58
N ALA A 29 -5.65 -30.71 27.08
CA ALA A 29 -5.23 -29.34 27.35
C ALA A 29 -5.50 -28.93 28.82
N PHE A 30 -4.69 -27.99 29.30
CA PHE A 30 -4.93 -27.16 30.49
C PHE A 30 -4.46 -25.72 30.17
N PRO A 31 -5.03 -24.67 30.77
CA PRO A 31 -4.85 -23.29 30.31
C PRO A 31 -3.66 -22.56 30.95
N GLY A 32 -3.19 -21.53 30.23
CA GLY A 32 -2.77 -20.26 30.82
C GLY A 32 -1.54 -20.22 31.74
N CYS A 33 -0.34 -20.19 31.15
CA CYS A 33 0.79 -19.46 31.72
C CYS A 33 1.30 -18.47 30.66
N PRO A 34 1.43 -17.16 30.95
CA PRO A 34 1.95 -16.20 29.99
C PRO A 34 3.42 -16.49 29.69
N SER A 35 3.76 -16.63 28.40
CA SER A 35 5.15 -16.73 27.98
C SER A 35 5.85 -15.38 28.19
N PRO A 36 7.05 -15.35 28.81
CA PRO A 36 7.81 -14.11 28.87
C PRO A 36 8.22 -13.69 27.46
N ARG A 37 7.79 -12.49 27.01
CA ARG A 37 8.20 -11.92 25.71
C ARG A 37 9.74 -12.01 25.61
N PRO A 38 10.32 -12.57 24.52
CA PRO A 38 11.76 -12.82 24.45
C PRO A 38 12.52 -11.49 24.42
N ILE A 39 13.12 -11.12 25.55
CA ILE A 39 13.91 -9.89 25.72
C ILE A 39 15.02 -9.89 24.67
N ARG A 40 14.90 -8.99 23.67
CA ARG A 40 15.71 -8.96 22.46
C ARG A 40 17.13 -8.46 22.76
N LYS A 41 17.96 -9.32 23.39
CA LYS A 41 19.38 -9.08 23.70
C LYS A 41 20.26 -9.08 22.44
N SER A 42 19.98 -8.18 21.51
CA SER A 42 20.79 -7.87 20.35
C SER A 42 20.82 -6.36 20.20
N GLY A 43 22.00 -5.78 19.99
CA GLY A 43 22.08 -4.38 19.58
C GLY A 43 21.39 -4.19 18.23
N SER A 44 20.77 -3.03 18.06
CA SER A 44 20.28 -2.57 16.75
C SER A 44 21.46 -2.14 15.87
N VAL A 45 21.24 -2.12 14.55
CA VAL A 45 22.08 -1.42 13.59
C VAL A 45 21.15 -0.75 12.58
N SER A 46 21.30 0.55 12.41
CA SER A 46 20.58 1.36 11.41
C SER A 46 21.62 2.06 10.53
N LEU A 47 21.48 1.92 9.22
CA LEU A 47 22.36 2.54 8.22
C LEU A 47 21.57 3.59 7.44
N SER A 48 22.17 4.74 7.15
CA SER A 48 21.56 5.75 6.29
C SER A 48 22.61 6.50 5.47
N TRP A 49 22.34 6.67 4.17
CA TRP A 49 23.09 7.56 3.30
C TRP A 49 22.66 9.01 3.53
N VAL A 50 23.58 9.97 3.35
CA VAL A 50 23.29 11.41 3.52
C VAL A 50 23.66 12.16 2.24
N GLY A 51 22.68 12.29 1.34
CA GLY A 51 22.83 12.86 0.00
C GLY A 51 23.42 11.89 -1.04
N ASP A 52 23.14 12.18 -2.32
CA ASP A 52 23.74 11.55 -3.50
C ASP A 52 25.13 12.15 -3.80
N SER A 53 26.04 11.27 -4.20
CA SER A 53 27.42 11.56 -4.61
C SER A 53 28.30 12.16 -3.51
N THR A 54 27.88 12.05 -2.25
CA THR A 54 28.63 12.53 -1.07
C THR A 54 29.56 11.47 -0.47
N GLY A 55 29.27 10.18 -0.68
CA GLY A 55 29.93 9.06 0.00
C GLY A 55 29.66 8.98 1.50
N VAL A 56 28.74 9.80 2.04
CA VAL A 56 28.49 9.88 3.48
C VAL A 56 27.48 8.83 3.91
N ILE A 57 27.93 7.93 4.79
CA ILE A 57 27.11 6.90 5.43
C ILE A 57 27.15 7.12 6.95
N LEU A 58 25.99 7.15 7.58
CA LEU A 58 25.83 7.03 9.02
C LEU A 58 25.45 5.61 9.42
N VAL A 59 26.05 5.13 10.50
CA VAL A 59 25.73 3.86 11.14
C VAL A 59 25.48 4.10 12.61
N LEU A 60 24.22 3.98 13.03
CA LEU A 60 23.78 4.06 14.41
C LEU A 60 23.61 2.64 14.95
N THR A 61 24.18 2.36 16.12
CA THR A 61 23.94 1.11 16.85
C THR A 61 23.49 1.42 18.27
N THR A 62 22.39 0.83 18.72
CA THR A 62 21.85 1.07 20.07
C THR A 62 21.74 -0.23 20.85
N PHE A 63 22.00 -0.15 22.16
CA PHE A 63 22.02 -1.30 23.07
C PHE A 63 21.40 -0.89 24.41
N GLN A 64 20.44 -1.66 24.90
CA GLN A 64 19.80 -1.43 26.20
C GLN A 64 20.16 -2.57 27.16
N VAL A 65 20.60 -2.21 28.37
CA VAL A 65 20.80 -3.15 29.48
C VAL A 65 19.58 -3.07 30.41
N PRO A 66 18.66 -4.05 30.39
CA PRO A 66 17.55 -4.10 31.32
C PRO A 66 18.06 -4.49 32.71
N LEU A 67 18.15 -3.50 33.60
CA LEU A 67 18.32 -3.68 35.05
C LEU A 67 17.03 -3.30 35.76
N VAL A 68 16.75 -3.96 36.89
CA VAL A 68 15.45 -3.97 37.57
C VAL A 68 14.99 -2.59 38.10
N ILE A 69 15.88 -1.60 38.13
CA ILE A 69 15.63 -0.27 38.73
C ILE A 69 15.87 0.90 37.74
N MET A 70 16.75 0.73 36.74
CA MET A 70 16.97 1.70 35.65
C MET A 70 17.42 0.99 34.37
N SER A 71 16.92 1.41 33.21
CA SER A 71 17.47 0.99 31.93
C SER A 71 18.71 1.83 31.60
N PHE A 72 19.85 1.18 31.38
CA PHE A 72 21.03 1.86 30.82
C PHE A 72 21.09 1.60 29.33
N GLY A 73 20.62 2.58 28.55
CA GLY A 73 20.82 2.64 27.11
C GLY A 73 22.19 3.22 26.77
N GLN A 74 22.88 2.62 25.81
CA GLN A 74 24.03 3.21 25.13
C GLN A 74 23.80 3.21 23.62
N SER A 75 24.27 4.27 22.97
CA SER A 75 24.29 4.38 21.51
C SER A 75 25.71 4.67 21.03
N LYS A 76 26.04 4.16 19.85
CA LYS A 76 27.25 4.48 19.11
C LYS A 76 26.86 4.95 17.72
N LEU A 77 27.45 6.05 17.28
CA LEU A 77 27.24 6.64 15.96
C LEU A 77 28.58 6.70 15.22
N TYR A 78 28.63 6.07 14.05
CA TYR A 78 29.79 6.08 13.17
C TYR A 78 29.46 6.80 11.86
N ARG A 79 30.46 7.48 11.29
CA ARG A 79 30.36 8.19 10.01
C ARG A 79 31.47 7.78 9.06
N SER A 80 31.10 7.45 7.83
CA SER A 80 31.96 7.39 6.65
C SER A 80 31.79 8.67 5.81
N GLU A 81 32.78 8.99 4.99
CA GLU A 81 32.67 9.93 3.86
C GLU A 81 33.38 9.40 2.60
N ASP A 82 33.51 8.08 2.51
CA ASP A 82 34.30 7.35 1.52
C ASP A 82 33.60 6.08 1.01
N TYR A 83 32.26 6.10 0.97
CA TYR A 83 31.41 4.97 0.57
C TYR A 83 31.44 3.76 1.52
N GLY A 84 31.81 3.98 2.78
CA GLY A 84 31.92 2.93 3.79
C GLY A 84 33.23 2.16 3.74
N LYS A 85 34.29 2.71 3.12
CA LYS A 85 35.63 2.12 3.16
C LYS A 85 36.28 2.32 4.53
N THR A 86 36.01 3.45 5.18
CA THR A 86 36.41 3.72 6.56
C THR A 86 35.26 4.36 7.36
N PHE A 87 35.25 4.13 8.67
CA PHE A 87 34.26 4.67 9.59
C PHE A 87 34.95 5.29 10.80
N LYS A 88 34.57 6.53 11.13
CA LYS A 88 34.99 7.24 12.34
C LYS A 88 33.87 7.18 13.39
N ASP A 89 34.20 6.83 14.62
CA ASP A 89 33.29 7.01 15.76
C ASP A 89 33.11 8.52 16.02
N ILE A 90 31.86 8.99 15.98
CA ILE A 90 31.46 10.38 16.21
C ILE A 90 30.42 10.49 17.33
N THR A 91 30.30 9.46 18.18
CA THR A 91 29.32 9.40 19.28
C THR A 91 29.43 10.56 20.27
N ASP A 92 30.63 11.13 20.40
CA ASP A 92 30.86 12.25 21.32
C ASP A 92 30.18 13.55 20.83
N LEU A 93 29.85 13.67 19.52
CA LEU A 93 29.06 14.78 18.97
C LEU A 93 27.59 14.77 19.43
N ILE A 94 27.08 13.61 19.88
CA ILE A 94 25.74 13.47 20.48
C ILE A 94 25.80 13.36 22.02
N ASN A 95 26.90 13.82 22.63
CA ASN A 95 27.14 13.75 24.08
C ASN A 95 26.98 12.32 24.67
N ASN A 96 27.25 11.29 23.86
CA ASN A 96 27.00 9.87 24.18
C ASN A 96 25.56 9.54 24.61
N THR A 97 24.59 10.37 24.22
CA THR A 97 23.16 10.21 24.54
C THR A 97 22.58 8.96 23.87
N PHE A 98 21.67 8.26 24.56
CA PHE A 98 20.91 7.16 23.94
C PHE A 98 19.96 7.72 22.87
N ILE A 99 20.02 7.17 21.65
CA ILE A 99 19.16 7.56 20.53
C ILE A 99 18.01 6.57 20.41
N ARG A 100 16.81 7.11 20.21
CA ARG A 100 15.55 6.38 20.09
C ARG A 100 15.39 5.78 18.69
N THR A 101 15.56 4.46 18.59
CA THR A 101 15.48 3.73 17.32
C THR A 101 14.10 3.71 16.69
N GLU A 102 13.04 3.90 17.47
CA GLU A 102 11.67 4.06 16.99
C GLU A 102 11.49 5.27 16.06
N PHE A 103 12.39 6.27 16.13
CA PHE A 103 12.40 7.42 15.23
C PHE A 103 13.49 7.32 14.13
N GLY A 104 14.27 6.24 14.10
CA GLY A 104 15.34 6.01 13.13
C GLY A 104 16.38 7.14 13.07
N MET A 105 16.81 7.47 11.84
CA MET A 105 17.61 8.66 11.54
C MET A 105 16.83 9.47 10.49
N ALA A 106 16.37 10.67 10.85
CA ALA A 106 15.58 11.51 9.95
C ALA A 106 16.51 12.31 9.04
N ILE A 107 16.75 11.78 7.84
CA ILE A 107 17.61 12.39 6.81
C ILE A 107 16.79 13.41 6.00
N GLY A 108 17.38 14.58 5.72
CA GLY A 108 16.75 15.62 4.90
C GLY A 108 16.72 15.25 3.41
N PRO A 109 15.81 15.85 2.62
CA PRO A 109 15.68 15.57 1.19
C PRO A 109 16.92 15.99 0.38
N GLU A 110 17.14 15.31 -0.74
CA GLU A 110 18.20 15.59 -1.72
C GLU A 110 19.58 15.77 -1.07
N ASN A 111 20.40 16.70 -1.58
CA ASN A 111 21.73 17.02 -1.06
C ASN A 111 21.70 18.12 0.02
N SER A 112 20.62 18.20 0.80
CA SER A 112 20.51 19.15 1.92
C SER A 112 21.51 18.92 3.06
N GLY A 113 22.11 17.73 3.15
CA GLY A 113 23.10 17.36 4.18
C GLY A 113 22.53 17.31 5.60
N LYS A 114 21.21 17.36 5.75
CA LYS A 114 20.54 17.45 7.04
C LYS A 114 20.24 16.09 7.65
N VAL A 115 20.44 16.00 8.96
CA VAL A 115 20.24 14.81 9.78
C VAL A 115 19.66 15.22 11.12
N ILE A 116 18.58 14.57 11.55
CA ILE A 116 18.01 14.70 12.88
C ILE A 116 18.01 13.33 13.56
N LEU A 117 18.50 13.27 14.80
CA LEU A 117 18.50 12.11 15.68
C LEU A 117 17.71 12.44 16.95
N THR A 118 16.68 11.66 17.28
CA THR A 118 15.90 11.88 18.50
C THR A 118 16.61 11.24 19.70
N GLY A 119 17.08 12.07 20.63
CA GLY A 119 17.71 11.63 21.86
C GLY A 119 16.67 11.30 22.94
N ASP A 120 16.95 10.28 23.74
CA ASP A 120 16.15 9.95 24.90
C ASP A 120 16.37 10.95 26.06
N VAL A 121 15.36 11.07 26.91
CA VAL A 121 15.29 12.08 27.98
C VAL A 121 14.79 11.47 29.28
N SER A 122 15.30 11.95 30.41
CA SER A 122 14.90 11.46 31.74
C SER A 122 13.41 11.71 31.99
N GLY A 123 12.72 10.73 32.61
CA GLY A 123 11.32 10.87 33.00
C GLY A 123 11.06 12.13 33.83
N GLY A 124 10.05 12.91 33.44
CA GLY A 124 9.79 14.25 34.00
C GLY A 124 10.39 15.42 33.21
N SER A 125 11.09 15.17 32.10
CA SER A 125 11.52 16.22 31.16
C SER A 125 10.30 16.90 30.51
N ARG A 126 10.36 18.22 30.33
CA ARG A 126 9.24 19.04 29.78
C ARG A 126 8.93 18.77 28.30
N GLY A 127 9.86 18.14 27.59
CA GLY A 127 9.73 17.70 26.20
C GLY A 127 10.90 16.78 25.84
N GLY A 128 10.94 16.36 24.58
CA GLY A 128 12.00 15.50 24.04
C GLY A 128 13.29 16.27 23.71
N ARG A 129 14.24 15.58 23.06
CA ARG A 129 15.51 16.15 22.62
C ARG A 129 15.84 15.69 21.21
N ILE A 130 16.41 16.58 20.41
CA ILE A 130 17.01 16.24 19.12
C ILE A 130 18.48 16.66 19.04
N PHE A 131 19.24 15.92 18.27
CA PHE A 131 20.55 16.32 17.75
C PHE A 131 20.38 16.57 16.25
N ARG A 132 20.63 17.81 15.83
CA ARG A 132 20.45 18.25 14.45
C ARG A 132 21.79 18.62 13.81
N SER A 133 22.03 18.17 12.59
CA SER A 133 23.19 18.47 11.75
C SER A 133 22.69 19.02 10.42
N SER A 134 23.34 20.05 9.89
CA SER A 134 23.11 20.59 8.53
C SER A 134 24.34 20.53 7.63
N ASP A 135 25.36 19.75 8.01
CA ASP A 135 26.68 19.72 7.37
C ASP A 135 27.18 18.30 7.02
N PHE A 136 26.24 17.40 6.72
CA PHE A 136 26.48 15.96 6.47
C PHE A 136 27.07 15.24 7.68
N ALA A 137 26.54 15.55 8.88
CA ALA A 137 26.88 14.96 10.17
C ALA A 137 28.35 15.15 10.58
N LYS A 138 28.94 16.31 10.23
CA LYS A 138 30.26 16.72 10.70
C LYS A 138 30.17 17.41 12.07
N ASN A 139 29.09 18.15 12.33
CA ASN A 139 28.76 18.74 13.63
C ASN A 139 27.29 18.49 13.97
N PHE A 140 27.00 18.27 15.25
CA PHE A 140 25.63 18.19 15.75
C PHE A 140 25.37 19.30 16.78
N VAL A 141 24.19 19.92 16.69
CA VAL A 141 23.66 20.87 17.66
C VAL A 141 22.54 20.17 18.44
N GLN A 142 22.65 20.14 19.76
CA GLN A 142 21.55 19.68 20.62
C GLN A 142 20.44 20.73 20.65
N THR A 143 19.18 20.32 20.61
CA THR A 143 18.04 21.20 20.87
C THR A 143 16.98 20.44 21.68
N ASP A 144 16.63 21.00 22.83
CA ASP A 144 15.56 20.48 23.68
C ASP A 144 14.20 21.00 23.17
N LEU A 145 13.25 20.09 22.97
CA LEU A 145 11.95 20.39 22.37
C LEU A 145 10.94 20.88 23.43
N PRO A 146 9.97 21.74 23.06
CA PRO A 146 8.87 22.11 23.94
C PRO A 146 7.76 21.03 24.05
N PHE A 147 7.93 19.88 23.40
CA PHE A 147 7.00 18.74 23.38
C PHE A 147 7.76 17.42 23.28
N HIS A 148 7.12 16.29 23.63
CA HIS A 148 7.64 14.95 23.32
C HIS A 148 7.12 14.50 21.95
N PRO A 149 7.98 14.13 20.98
CA PRO A 149 7.53 13.67 19.67
C PRO A 149 6.83 12.30 19.76
N LEU A 150 5.75 12.13 19.01
CA LEU A 150 5.01 10.86 18.87
C LEU A 150 5.47 10.05 17.65
N VAL A 151 5.93 10.72 16.60
CA VAL A 151 6.36 10.14 15.31
C VAL A 151 7.68 10.75 14.85
N GLN A 152 8.31 10.17 13.83
CA GLN A 152 9.50 10.76 13.20
C GLN A 152 9.20 12.17 12.68
N ILE A 153 10.15 13.09 12.83
CA ILE A 153 10.05 14.48 12.34
C ILE A 153 10.10 14.49 10.81
N LEU A 154 9.08 15.10 10.18
CA LEU A 154 8.88 15.10 8.73
C LEU A 154 9.40 16.41 8.09
N TYR A 155 10.39 16.30 7.20
CA TYR A 155 10.85 17.42 6.37
C TYR A 155 9.81 17.80 5.30
N HIS A 156 9.71 19.08 4.97
CA HIS A 156 9.00 19.53 3.77
C HIS A 156 9.80 19.14 2.51
N PRO A 157 9.20 18.47 1.50
CA PRO A 157 9.97 17.85 0.41
C PRO A 157 10.89 18.81 -0.36
N GLN A 158 10.43 20.03 -0.66
CA GLN A 158 11.21 21.04 -1.39
C GLN A 158 11.92 22.06 -0.49
N ASN A 159 11.83 21.95 0.83
CA ASN A 159 12.54 22.86 1.75
C ASN A 159 12.93 22.17 3.05
N SER A 160 14.20 21.76 3.12
CA SER A 160 14.76 21.02 4.24
C SER A 160 14.91 21.83 5.55
N ASP A 161 14.62 23.13 5.59
CA ASP A 161 14.53 23.92 6.84
C ASP A 161 13.15 23.84 7.51
N TYR A 162 12.12 23.39 6.79
CA TYR A 162 10.76 23.32 7.29
C TYR A 162 10.44 21.90 7.77
N LEU A 163 10.03 21.78 9.03
CA LEU A 163 9.80 20.51 9.72
C LEU A 163 8.39 20.47 10.33
N LEU A 164 7.81 19.27 10.36
CA LEU A 164 6.50 18.97 10.94
C LEU A 164 6.62 17.83 11.93
N ALA A 165 5.93 17.92 13.07
CA ALA A 165 5.91 16.87 14.09
C ALA A 165 4.55 16.81 14.80
N LEU A 166 4.15 15.60 15.21
CA LEU A 166 3.08 15.40 16.18
C LEU A 166 3.68 15.15 17.57
N SER A 167 3.08 15.73 18.61
CA SER A 167 3.43 15.42 20.00
C SER A 167 2.61 14.27 20.57
N THR A 168 3.07 13.69 21.68
CA THR A 168 2.32 12.70 22.48
C THR A 168 0.96 13.19 22.97
N ASP A 169 0.78 14.52 23.03
CA ASP A 169 -0.47 15.18 23.44
C ASP A 169 -1.39 15.50 22.24
N ASN A 170 -1.11 14.92 21.07
CA ASN A 170 -1.78 15.19 19.79
C ASN A 170 -1.71 16.68 19.37
N GLY A 171 -0.65 17.37 19.75
CA GLY A 171 -0.32 18.72 19.25
C GLY A 171 0.44 18.64 17.93
N LEU A 172 0.13 19.53 16.99
CA LEU A 172 0.83 19.65 15.71
C LEU A 172 1.81 20.83 15.77
N TRP A 173 3.09 20.52 15.61
CA TRP A 173 4.20 21.44 15.75
C TRP A 173 4.93 21.66 14.44
N VAL A 174 5.26 22.91 14.15
CA VAL A 174 6.03 23.32 12.97
C VAL A 174 7.32 23.99 13.40
N SER A 175 8.42 23.67 12.72
CA SER A 175 9.65 24.49 12.74
C SER A 175 9.93 25.05 11.36
N ARG A 176 10.50 26.26 11.32
CA ARG A 176 10.87 26.99 10.09
C ARG A 176 12.37 27.33 10.04
N ASP A 177 13.13 26.86 11.02
CA ASP A 177 14.56 27.13 11.23
C ASP A 177 15.34 25.83 11.55
N PHE A 178 15.00 24.75 10.84
CA PHE A 178 15.59 23.42 10.98
C PHE A 178 15.61 22.93 12.44
N GLY A 179 14.47 23.03 13.11
CA GLY A 179 14.23 22.45 14.43
C GLY A 179 14.78 23.24 15.61
N GLU A 180 15.26 24.48 15.41
CA GLU A 180 15.71 25.34 16.51
C GLU A 180 14.54 25.86 17.35
N LYS A 181 13.47 26.30 16.70
CA LYS A 181 12.25 26.80 17.32
C LYS A 181 11.05 26.07 16.75
N TRP A 182 10.08 25.82 17.62
CA TRP A 182 8.88 25.06 17.31
C TRP A 182 7.65 25.85 17.76
N GLU A 183 6.69 25.99 16.86
CA GLU A 183 5.42 26.68 17.07
C GLU A 183 4.30 25.63 17.05
N GLU A 184 3.49 25.56 18.11
CA GLU A 184 2.31 24.70 18.16
C GLU A 184 1.19 25.37 17.34
N ILE A 185 0.84 24.78 16.20
CA ILE A 185 -0.15 25.36 15.28
C ILE A 185 -1.56 24.82 15.52
N HIS A 186 -1.72 23.58 16.01
CA HIS A 186 -3.04 23.00 16.28
C HIS A 186 -3.00 21.92 17.36
N LYS A 187 -4.15 21.61 17.98
CA LYS A 187 -4.33 20.57 19.01
C LYS A 187 -5.31 19.48 18.55
N ALA A 188 -5.30 18.33 19.23
CA ALA A 188 -6.17 17.20 18.90
C ALA A 188 -6.05 16.73 17.44
N VAL A 189 -4.81 16.63 16.94
CA VAL A 189 -4.47 16.22 15.57
C VAL A 189 -4.15 14.73 15.52
N CYS A 190 -4.72 14.01 14.55
CA CYS A 190 -4.54 12.55 14.39
C CYS A 190 -3.47 12.16 13.37
N LEU A 191 -3.46 12.87 12.24
CA LEU A 191 -2.54 12.65 11.13
C LEU A 191 -2.25 13.99 10.49
N ALA A 192 -1.00 14.24 10.11
CA ALA A 192 -0.60 15.42 9.37
C ALA A 192 0.42 15.06 8.29
N LYS A 193 0.30 15.68 7.11
CA LYS A 193 1.19 15.46 5.95
C LYS A 193 1.48 16.78 5.23
N TRP A 194 2.72 16.94 4.76
CA TRP A 194 3.08 18.00 3.83
C TRP A 194 2.44 17.75 2.45
N GLY A 195 1.90 18.81 1.86
CA GLY A 195 1.53 18.88 0.45
C GLY A 195 2.42 19.85 -0.31
N ALA A 196 2.07 20.13 -1.57
CA ALA A 196 2.78 21.10 -2.39
C ALA A 196 2.68 22.53 -1.81
N ASN A 197 3.66 23.38 -2.18
CA ASN A 197 3.70 24.82 -1.87
C ASN A 197 3.63 25.17 -0.37
N ASN A 198 4.21 24.33 0.51
CA ASN A 198 4.17 24.45 1.97
C ASN A 198 2.77 24.31 2.61
N THR A 199 1.77 23.80 1.89
CA THR A 199 0.48 23.44 2.49
C THR A 199 0.66 22.25 3.44
N ILE A 200 0.11 22.35 4.65
CA ILE A 200 -0.01 21.24 5.60
C ILE A 200 -1.47 20.79 5.60
N PHE A 201 -1.70 19.50 5.36
CA PHE A 201 -3.00 18.85 5.53
C PHE A 201 -3.01 18.04 6.81
N PHE A 202 -4.09 18.11 7.60
CA PHE A 202 -4.18 17.38 8.86
C PHE A 202 -5.62 17.09 9.30
N THR A 203 -5.84 15.97 9.99
CA THR A 203 -7.15 15.60 10.56
C THR A 203 -7.22 15.86 12.06
N THR A 204 -8.38 16.28 12.55
CA THR A 204 -8.60 16.62 13.97
C THR A 204 -9.82 15.94 14.56
N TYR A 205 -9.71 15.47 15.80
CA TYR A 205 -10.85 15.05 16.62
C TYR A 205 -11.42 16.22 17.43
N LEU A 206 -12.63 16.06 17.97
CA LEU A 206 -13.38 17.12 18.67
C LEU A 206 -13.69 16.76 20.13
N ASN A 207 -14.05 15.51 20.40
CA ASN A 207 -14.57 15.10 21.70
C ASN A 207 -13.54 14.37 22.56
N SER A 208 -12.89 13.35 22.02
CA SER A 208 -12.25 12.32 22.86
C SER A 208 -10.88 11.86 22.37
N SER A 209 -10.81 11.17 21.23
CA SER A 209 -9.56 10.64 20.67
C SER A 209 -9.76 10.24 19.20
N CYS A 210 -8.66 10.08 18.47
CA CYS A 210 -8.68 9.66 17.07
C CYS A 210 -9.38 8.32 16.80
N LYS A 211 -9.34 7.36 17.75
CA LYS A 211 -10.00 6.05 17.60
C LYS A 211 -11.51 6.10 17.89
N ALA A 212 -11.97 7.05 18.71
CA ALA A 212 -13.37 7.19 19.09
C ALA A 212 -14.14 8.22 18.26
N ASP A 213 -13.47 9.27 17.79
CA ASP A 213 -13.97 10.24 16.81
C ASP A 213 -13.71 9.77 15.35
N LEU A 214 -13.33 8.50 15.14
CA LEU A 214 -13.02 7.91 13.84
C LEU A 214 -14.24 7.97 12.91
N GLY A 215 -14.08 8.51 11.70
CA GLY A 215 -15.21 8.77 10.79
C GLY A 215 -16.01 10.04 11.12
N LEU A 216 -15.70 10.73 12.23
CA LEU A 216 -16.26 12.02 12.61
C LEU A 216 -15.22 13.16 12.55
N LEU A 217 -13.98 12.86 12.18
CA LEU A 217 -12.87 13.83 12.13
C LEU A 217 -13.15 14.96 11.13
N GLU A 218 -12.52 16.11 11.37
CA GLU A 218 -12.43 17.21 10.40
C GLU A 218 -11.08 17.16 9.68
N LEU A 219 -11.05 17.24 8.36
CA LEU A 219 -9.84 17.47 7.57
C LEU A 219 -9.65 18.97 7.36
N LYS A 220 -8.48 19.47 7.73
CA LYS A 220 -8.10 20.89 7.69
C LYS A 220 -6.83 21.08 6.88
N LYS A 221 -6.64 22.29 6.36
CA LYS A 221 -5.37 22.75 5.78
C LYS A 221 -4.95 24.11 6.30
N THR A 222 -3.65 24.36 6.26
CA THR A 222 -3.03 25.69 6.34
C THR A 222 -1.95 25.79 5.25
N SER A 223 -1.79 26.97 4.64
CA SER A 223 -0.73 27.27 3.66
C SER A 223 0.16 28.44 4.10
N ASP A 224 0.07 28.85 5.36
CA ASP A 224 0.79 30.00 5.94
C ASP A 224 1.48 29.69 7.27
N PHE A 225 1.69 28.39 7.54
CA PHE A 225 2.24 27.80 8.77
C PHE A 225 1.39 28.07 10.02
N GLY A 226 0.06 27.97 9.88
CA GLY A 226 -0.86 27.94 11.01
C GLY A 226 -1.39 29.30 11.47
N LYS A 227 -1.32 30.34 10.62
CA LYS A 227 -1.96 31.64 10.92
C LYS A 227 -3.43 31.63 10.49
N ALA A 228 -3.74 30.93 9.40
CA ALA A 228 -5.09 30.67 8.94
C ALA A 228 -5.30 29.17 8.69
N PHE A 229 -6.48 28.68 9.08
CA PHE A 229 -6.93 27.31 8.86
C PHE A 229 -8.21 27.30 8.06
N LYS A 230 -8.31 26.36 7.11
CA LYS A 230 -9.54 26.07 6.38
C LYS A 230 -9.96 24.63 6.63
N VAL A 231 -11.17 24.43 7.13
CA VAL A 231 -11.82 23.10 7.10
C VAL A 231 -12.14 22.81 5.64
N ILE A 232 -11.64 21.68 5.13
CA ILE A 232 -11.84 21.21 3.77
C ILE A 232 -12.67 19.92 3.71
N GLY A 233 -12.87 19.23 4.83
CA GLY A 233 -13.75 18.06 4.91
C GLY A 233 -14.22 17.77 6.34
N THR A 234 -15.37 17.12 6.46
CA THR A 234 -16.00 16.70 7.74
C THR A 234 -16.53 15.28 7.62
N LYS A 235 -16.74 14.57 8.73
CA LYS A 235 -17.06 13.13 8.75
C LYS A 235 -15.95 12.28 8.09
N ILE A 236 -14.70 12.65 8.36
CA ILE A 236 -13.52 12.04 7.76
C ILE A 236 -13.10 10.83 8.61
N TYR A 237 -12.83 9.73 7.91
CA TYR A 237 -12.22 8.53 8.50
C TYR A 237 -10.69 8.64 8.45
N SER A 238 -10.13 8.92 7.26
CA SER A 238 -8.71 9.22 7.05
C SER A 238 -8.51 9.94 5.70
N PHE A 239 -7.28 10.40 5.42
CA PHE A 239 -6.90 11.05 4.16
C PHE A 239 -5.54 10.56 3.64
N GLY A 240 -5.34 10.69 2.33
CA GLY A 240 -4.12 10.30 1.62
C GLY A 240 -3.71 11.31 0.56
N LEU A 241 -2.43 11.28 0.19
CA LEU A 241 -1.85 12.04 -0.91
C LEU A 241 -1.15 11.05 -1.83
N GLY A 242 -1.31 11.21 -3.14
CA GLY A 242 -0.59 10.41 -4.14
C GLY A 242 -0.56 11.16 -5.47
N GLY A 243 0.64 11.37 -6.05
CA GLY A 243 0.79 12.30 -7.17
C GLY A 243 0.18 13.68 -6.85
N ARG A 244 -0.61 14.20 -7.78
CA ARG A 244 -1.40 15.43 -7.62
C ARG A 244 -2.73 15.27 -6.85
N PHE A 245 -3.10 14.06 -6.45
CA PHE A 245 -4.42 13.74 -5.92
C PHE A 245 -4.44 13.79 -4.38
N LEU A 246 -5.37 14.57 -3.82
CA LEU A 246 -5.76 14.52 -2.41
C LEU A 246 -7.00 13.63 -2.27
N PHE A 247 -6.88 12.52 -1.53
CA PHE A 247 -7.97 11.61 -1.24
C PHE A 247 -8.45 11.75 0.20
N ALA A 248 -9.76 11.66 0.42
CA ALA A 248 -10.36 11.56 1.75
C ALA A 248 -11.41 10.43 1.77
N SER A 249 -11.35 9.59 2.80
CA SER A 249 -12.38 8.59 3.06
C SER A 249 -13.44 9.20 3.97
N VAL A 250 -14.68 9.32 3.46
CA VAL A 250 -15.78 10.05 4.09
C VAL A 250 -16.89 9.07 4.48
N MET A 251 -17.41 9.18 5.70
CA MET A 251 -18.52 8.34 6.17
C MET A 251 -19.83 8.66 5.43
N THR A 252 -20.61 7.63 5.10
CA THR A 252 -21.94 7.81 4.50
C THR A 252 -22.96 8.32 5.52
N GLU A 253 -24.07 8.88 5.06
CA GLU A 253 -25.12 9.40 5.95
C GLU A 253 -25.73 8.34 6.87
N LYS A 254 -25.64 7.06 6.49
CA LYS A 254 -26.09 5.91 7.29
C LYS A 254 -25.09 5.47 8.37
N GLY A 255 -23.91 6.09 8.44
CA GLY A 255 -22.88 5.83 9.46
C GLY A 255 -22.08 4.53 9.30
N ASN A 256 -22.64 3.47 8.72
CA ASN A 256 -22.02 2.13 8.74
C ASN A 256 -20.91 1.90 7.68
N THR A 257 -20.82 2.73 6.64
CA THR A 257 -19.87 2.58 5.52
C THR A 257 -19.16 3.88 5.17
N ARG A 258 -18.05 3.80 4.43
CA ARG A 258 -17.25 4.94 3.96
C ARG A 258 -16.95 4.85 2.47
N ARG A 259 -16.76 6.01 1.82
CA ARG A 259 -16.44 6.12 0.38
C ARG A 259 -15.30 7.10 0.13
N ILE A 260 -14.55 6.92 -0.96
CA ILE A 260 -13.49 7.84 -1.36
C ILE A 260 -14.06 9.09 -2.04
N HIS A 261 -13.55 10.24 -1.63
CA HIS A 261 -13.64 11.51 -2.33
C HIS A 261 -12.24 11.98 -2.76
N VAL A 262 -12.14 12.64 -3.90
CA VAL A 262 -10.90 13.16 -4.47
C VAL A 262 -10.97 14.68 -4.68
N SER A 263 -9.82 15.33 -4.57
CA SER A 263 -9.59 16.73 -4.92
C SER A 263 -8.25 16.89 -5.65
N LEU A 264 -8.23 17.78 -6.65
CA LEU A 264 -7.05 18.20 -7.43
C LEU A 264 -6.56 19.60 -7.04
N ASP A 265 -7.37 20.33 -6.28
CA ASP A 265 -7.24 21.76 -5.99
C ASP A 265 -6.91 22.01 -4.50
N GLN A 266 -6.23 21.05 -3.87
CA GLN A 266 -5.87 21.06 -2.45
C GLN A 266 -7.09 21.15 -1.51
N GLY A 267 -8.21 20.51 -1.86
CA GLY A 267 -9.44 20.49 -1.06
C GLY A 267 -10.29 21.76 -1.16
N GLU A 268 -10.18 22.52 -2.25
CA GLU A 268 -11.12 23.61 -2.55
C GLU A 268 -12.45 23.06 -3.10
N THR A 269 -12.39 22.03 -3.96
CA THR A 269 -13.55 21.28 -4.44
C THR A 269 -13.30 19.77 -4.38
N TRP A 270 -14.38 19.03 -4.13
CA TRP A 270 -14.34 17.57 -3.98
C TRP A 270 -15.28 16.87 -4.94
N ASN A 271 -14.85 15.72 -5.45
CA ASN A 271 -15.66 14.80 -6.25
C ASN A 271 -15.73 13.45 -5.53
N MET A 272 -16.87 12.76 -5.63
CA MET A 272 -16.97 11.36 -5.20
C MET A 272 -16.22 10.50 -6.23
N ALA A 273 -15.45 9.51 -5.79
CA ALA A 273 -14.87 8.51 -6.68
C ALA A 273 -15.92 7.45 -7.04
N GLN A 274 -15.88 6.94 -8.27
CA GLN A 274 -16.64 5.78 -8.72
C GLN A 274 -15.98 4.49 -8.19
N LEU A 275 -16.03 4.30 -6.87
CA LEU A 275 -15.50 3.11 -6.19
C LEU A 275 -16.57 2.53 -5.25
N PRO A 276 -16.56 1.20 -5.00
CA PRO A 276 -17.41 0.60 -3.97
C PRO A 276 -17.22 1.25 -2.60
N SER A 277 -18.31 1.49 -1.86
CA SER A 277 -18.24 1.93 -0.46
C SER A 277 -17.95 0.73 0.45
N VAL A 278 -16.98 0.86 1.34
CA VAL A 278 -16.51 -0.23 2.21
C VAL A 278 -17.10 -0.13 3.63
N GLY A 279 -17.17 -1.27 4.32
CA GLY A 279 -17.51 -1.38 5.74
C GLY A 279 -16.43 -0.79 6.67
N HIS A 280 -16.45 -1.13 7.95
CA HIS A 280 -15.43 -0.68 8.91
C HIS A 280 -14.18 -1.55 8.91
N GLU A 281 -14.35 -2.87 8.83
CA GLU A 281 -13.27 -3.88 8.82
C GLU A 281 -12.43 -3.84 7.54
N GLN A 282 -13.05 -3.45 6.43
CA GLN A 282 -12.39 -3.30 5.13
C GLN A 282 -11.52 -2.05 5.01
N PHE A 283 -10.62 -2.02 4.02
CA PHE A 283 -9.75 -0.87 3.72
C PHE A 283 -9.70 -0.45 2.23
N TYR A 284 -9.04 0.69 2.00
CA TYR A 284 -8.60 1.16 0.68
C TYR A 284 -7.08 1.35 0.76
N SER A 285 -6.33 1.02 -0.29
CA SER A 285 -4.89 1.28 -0.36
C SER A 285 -4.48 1.90 -1.70
N ILE A 286 -3.64 2.94 -1.65
CA ILE A 286 -3.07 3.59 -2.83
C ILE A 286 -1.81 2.82 -3.22
N LEU A 287 -1.93 1.89 -4.16
CA LEU A 287 -0.84 0.98 -4.56
C LEU A 287 0.28 1.73 -5.31
N ALA A 288 -0.12 2.65 -6.20
CA ALA A 288 0.78 3.57 -6.89
C ALA A 288 -0.01 4.79 -7.38
N ALA A 289 0.64 5.96 -7.38
CA ALA A 289 0.06 7.19 -7.90
C ALA A 289 1.15 8.02 -8.61
N ASN A 290 0.78 8.68 -9.71
CA ASN A 290 1.64 9.60 -10.45
C ASN A 290 0.80 10.81 -10.94
N GLU A 291 1.33 11.62 -11.86
CA GLU A 291 0.61 12.78 -12.42
C GLU A 291 -0.52 12.40 -13.39
N ASP A 292 -0.51 11.17 -13.92
CA ASP A 292 -1.48 10.67 -14.90
C ASP A 292 -2.64 9.91 -14.22
N LEU A 293 -2.36 8.98 -13.29
CA LEU A 293 -3.37 8.11 -12.69
C LEU A 293 -2.98 7.54 -11.31
N VAL A 294 -3.93 6.84 -10.70
CA VAL A 294 -3.82 6.12 -9.42
C VAL A 294 -4.30 4.68 -9.56
N PHE A 295 -3.51 3.74 -9.07
CA PHE A 295 -3.93 2.37 -8.76
C PHE A 295 -4.49 2.35 -7.33
N MET A 296 -5.78 2.04 -7.21
CA MET A 296 -6.49 1.94 -5.94
C MET A 296 -6.88 0.48 -5.68
N HIS A 297 -6.44 -0.06 -4.55
CA HIS A 297 -6.96 -1.31 -4.02
C HIS A 297 -8.25 -1.03 -3.22
N VAL A 298 -9.27 -1.85 -3.46
CA VAL A 298 -10.49 -1.93 -2.64
C VAL A 298 -10.57 -3.35 -2.09
N ASP A 299 -10.52 -3.48 -0.77
CA ASP A 299 -10.58 -4.75 -0.06
C ASP A 299 -11.97 -5.43 -0.18
N GLU A 300 -12.03 -6.76 -0.26
CA GLU A 300 -13.28 -7.52 -0.46
C GLU A 300 -14.01 -7.76 0.88
N PRO A 301 -15.37 -7.79 0.95
CA PRO A 301 -16.07 -7.88 2.23
C PRO A 301 -15.84 -9.19 3.01
N GLY A 302 -15.12 -9.09 4.12
CA GLY A 302 -14.82 -10.19 5.05
C GLY A 302 -13.34 -10.55 5.05
N ASP A 303 -12.89 -11.40 5.97
CA ASP A 303 -11.48 -11.80 6.06
C ASP A 303 -11.12 -12.78 4.93
N THR A 304 -10.84 -12.22 3.75
CA THR A 304 -10.55 -12.93 2.50
C THR A 304 -9.06 -12.96 2.15
N GLY A 305 -8.29 -11.98 2.64
CA GLY A 305 -6.89 -11.76 2.26
C GLY A 305 -6.70 -11.27 0.81
N PHE A 306 -7.76 -10.80 0.15
CA PHE A 306 -7.68 -10.24 -1.19
C PHE A 306 -8.71 -9.12 -1.44
N GLY A 307 -8.48 -8.37 -2.50
CA GLY A 307 -9.42 -7.35 -2.98
C GLY A 307 -9.34 -7.17 -4.48
N THR A 308 -9.75 -6.00 -4.96
CA THR A 308 -9.77 -5.64 -6.37
C THR A 308 -8.94 -4.38 -6.62
N ILE A 309 -8.07 -4.40 -7.63
CA ILE A 309 -7.39 -3.21 -8.16
C ILE A 309 -8.33 -2.48 -9.12
N TYR A 310 -8.41 -1.17 -8.95
CA TYR A 310 -9.01 -0.22 -9.89
C TYR A 310 -7.98 0.79 -10.37
N THR A 311 -8.00 1.12 -11.65
CA THR A 311 -7.18 2.18 -12.27
C THR A 311 -8.01 3.44 -12.50
N SER A 312 -7.53 4.60 -12.05
CA SER A 312 -8.26 5.87 -12.15
C SER A 312 -8.21 6.52 -13.54
N ASP A 313 -9.11 7.46 -13.78
CA ASP A 313 -8.93 8.53 -14.78
C ASP A 313 -7.92 9.58 -14.32
N ASP A 314 -7.62 10.54 -15.19
CA ASP A 314 -6.71 11.66 -14.92
C ASP A 314 -7.21 12.62 -13.83
N ARG A 315 -8.48 12.50 -13.44
CA ARG A 315 -9.13 13.31 -12.41
C ARG A 315 -9.17 12.60 -11.05
N GLY A 316 -8.86 11.30 -11.00
CA GLY A 316 -8.98 10.44 -9.81
C GLY A 316 -10.44 10.12 -9.45
N ILE A 317 -11.37 10.26 -10.40
CA ILE A 317 -12.84 10.24 -10.22
C ILE A 317 -13.45 8.96 -10.79
N VAL A 318 -13.29 8.73 -12.10
CA VAL A 318 -13.82 7.55 -12.80
C VAL A 318 -12.79 6.45 -12.67
N TYR A 319 -13.22 5.22 -12.35
CA TYR A 319 -12.33 4.09 -12.16
C TYR A 319 -12.76 2.91 -13.02
N SER A 320 -11.78 2.26 -13.64
CA SER A 320 -11.96 0.97 -14.32
C SER A 320 -11.45 -0.15 -13.41
N LYS A 321 -12.20 -1.24 -13.29
CA LYS A 321 -11.72 -2.47 -12.66
C LYS A 321 -10.56 -3.02 -13.50
N SER A 322 -9.43 -3.31 -12.85
CA SER A 322 -8.16 -3.69 -13.49
C SER A 322 -7.75 -5.14 -13.16
N LEU A 323 -7.85 -5.55 -11.90
CA LEU A 323 -7.48 -6.90 -11.46
C LEU A 323 -8.35 -7.35 -10.28
N GLU A 324 -8.99 -8.50 -10.40
CA GLU A 324 -9.74 -9.14 -9.30
C GLU A 324 -8.84 -10.06 -8.48
N ARG A 325 -9.25 -10.37 -7.24
CA ARG A 325 -8.59 -11.31 -6.32
C ARG A 325 -7.10 -11.00 -6.08
N HIS A 326 -6.77 -9.72 -6.07
CA HIS A 326 -5.43 -9.19 -5.78
C HIS A 326 -5.04 -9.44 -4.33
N LEU A 327 -3.89 -10.08 -4.12
CA LEU A 327 -3.40 -10.47 -2.80
C LEU A 327 -3.03 -9.22 -1.96
N TYR A 328 -3.72 -9.04 -0.83
CA TYR A 328 -3.44 -8.00 0.15
C TYR A 328 -3.92 -8.50 1.52
N THR A 329 -3.02 -8.71 2.49
CA THR A 329 -3.41 -9.35 3.75
C THR A 329 -4.01 -8.35 4.75
N THR A 330 -5.15 -8.72 5.35
CA THR A 330 -5.78 -8.00 6.47
C THR A 330 -4.77 -7.79 7.62
N THR A 331 -4.12 -8.88 8.02
CA THR A 331 -3.06 -8.87 9.04
C THR A 331 -1.72 -8.51 8.41
N GLY A 332 -1.08 -7.45 8.91
CA GLY A 332 0.24 -7.00 8.46
C GLY A 332 0.24 -6.12 7.19
N GLY A 333 -0.86 -6.03 6.44
CA GLY A 333 -0.97 -5.15 5.28
C GLY A 333 -0.07 -5.52 4.10
N GLU A 334 0.33 -6.79 3.99
CA GLU A 334 1.33 -7.27 3.02
C GLU A 334 0.73 -7.41 1.63
N THR A 335 1.43 -6.91 0.61
CA THR A 335 1.09 -7.10 -0.80
C THR A 335 2.35 -7.20 -1.66
N ASP A 336 2.25 -7.95 -2.77
CA ASP A 336 3.34 -8.15 -3.73
C ASP A 336 3.32 -7.10 -4.87
N PHE A 337 2.43 -6.11 -4.82
CA PHE A 337 2.29 -5.09 -5.87
C PHE A 337 3.58 -4.28 -6.06
N THR A 338 4.23 -4.49 -7.20
CA THR A 338 5.57 -4.01 -7.53
C THR A 338 5.52 -3.19 -8.81
N ASN A 339 5.87 -1.90 -8.72
CA ASN A 339 6.12 -1.04 -9.88
C ASN A 339 7.51 -1.36 -10.47
N VAL A 340 7.55 -1.75 -11.75
CA VAL A 340 8.82 -2.02 -12.45
C VAL A 340 9.39 -0.68 -12.93
N THR A 341 10.33 -0.12 -12.17
CA THR A 341 10.81 1.25 -12.42
C THR A 341 11.71 1.36 -13.65
N SER A 342 12.31 0.24 -14.08
CA SER A 342 13.24 0.15 -15.19
C SER A 342 12.58 0.19 -16.58
N LEU A 343 11.25 0.07 -16.69
CA LEU A 343 10.54 0.24 -17.95
C LEU A 343 9.10 0.74 -17.77
N ARG A 344 8.65 1.62 -18.67
CA ARG A 344 7.41 2.39 -18.52
C ARG A 344 6.16 1.51 -18.56
N GLY A 345 5.29 1.67 -17.56
CA GLY A 345 3.92 1.12 -17.58
C GLY A 345 3.79 -0.31 -17.07
N ILE A 346 4.89 -0.90 -16.62
CA ILE A 346 4.95 -2.30 -16.19
C ILE A 346 4.76 -2.42 -14.68
N TYR A 347 3.88 -3.32 -14.26
CA TYR A 347 3.64 -3.65 -12.86
C TYR A 347 3.51 -5.17 -12.72
N ILE A 348 4.03 -5.72 -11.63
CA ILE A 348 3.93 -7.14 -11.26
C ILE A 348 3.16 -7.21 -9.94
N THR A 349 2.27 -8.19 -9.77
CA THR A 349 1.65 -8.47 -8.46
C THR A 349 1.19 -9.92 -8.35
N SER A 350 0.70 -10.31 -7.18
CA SER A 350 0.14 -11.62 -6.87
C SER A 350 -1.40 -11.59 -6.81
N VAL A 351 -2.03 -12.66 -7.28
CA VAL A 351 -3.47 -12.93 -7.16
C VAL A 351 -3.71 -14.26 -6.46
N LEU A 352 -4.81 -14.36 -5.70
CA LEU A 352 -5.26 -15.59 -5.08
C LEU A 352 -6.24 -16.32 -6.00
N SER A 353 -5.84 -17.48 -6.53
CA SER A 353 -6.70 -18.38 -7.32
C SER A 353 -7.90 -18.91 -6.53
N GLU A 354 -8.93 -19.42 -7.21
CA GLU A 354 -10.06 -20.13 -6.60
C GLU A 354 -9.66 -21.46 -5.92
N ASP A 355 -8.51 -22.03 -6.27
CA ASP A 355 -7.91 -23.18 -5.55
C ASP A 355 -6.97 -22.74 -4.40
N ASN A 356 -7.07 -21.48 -3.96
CA ASN A 356 -6.25 -20.81 -2.95
C ASN A 356 -4.73 -20.87 -3.22
N SER A 357 -4.32 -21.21 -4.44
CA SER A 357 -2.95 -21.05 -4.89
C SER A 357 -2.66 -19.59 -5.25
N ILE A 358 -1.43 -19.13 -5.03
CA ILE A 358 -1.05 -17.74 -5.34
C ILE A 358 -0.31 -17.74 -6.67
N GLN A 359 -0.78 -16.91 -7.60
CA GLN A 359 -0.23 -16.78 -8.95
C GLN A 359 0.29 -15.35 -9.16
N SER A 360 1.31 -15.19 -10.00
CA SER A 360 1.92 -13.88 -10.27
C SER A 360 1.55 -13.44 -11.66
N VAL A 361 1.11 -12.19 -11.78
CA VAL A 361 0.67 -11.56 -13.02
C VAL A 361 1.46 -10.28 -13.28
N ILE A 362 1.66 -9.98 -14.56
CA ILE A 362 2.34 -8.79 -15.06
C ILE A 362 1.41 -8.04 -16.02
N THR A 363 1.36 -6.73 -15.89
CA THR A 363 0.76 -5.83 -16.88
C THR A 363 1.86 -5.05 -17.58
N PHE A 364 1.63 -4.69 -18.84
CA PHE A 364 2.55 -3.91 -19.66
C PHE A 364 2.01 -2.53 -20.05
N ASP A 365 0.73 -2.26 -19.78
CA ASP A 365 -0.05 -1.13 -20.30
C ASP A 365 -0.66 -0.25 -19.19
N ARG A 366 -0.09 -0.30 -17.97
CA ARG A 366 -0.64 0.27 -16.72
C ARG A 366 -1.96 -0.37 -16.27
N GLY A 367 -2.13 -1.67 -16.46
CA GLY A 367 -3.24 -2.45 -15.88
C GLY A 367 -4.52 -2.41 -16.72
N GLY A 368 -4.42 -2.26 -18.04
CA GLY A 368 -5.52 -2.55 -18.95
C GLY A 368 -5.64 -4.06 -19.20
N GLU A 369 -4.52 -4.75 -19.38
CA GLU A 369 -4.43 -6.23 -19.38
C GLU A 369 -3.38 -6.73 -18.36
N TRP A 370 -3.68 -7.87 -17.73
CA TRP A 370 -2.78 -8.61 -16.84
C TRP A 370 -2.62 -10.05 -17.32
N VAL A 371 -1.38 -10.49 -17.53
CA VAL A 371 -1.04 -11.83 -18.05
C VAL A 371 -0.09 -12.57 -17.11
N PRO A 372 -0.05 -13.91 -17.11
CA PRO A 372 0.97 -14.67 -16.38
C PRO A 372 2.38 -14.42 -16.94
N LEU A 373 3.39 -14.37 -16.06
CA LEU A 373 4.77 -14.14 -16.50
C LEU A 373 5.29 -15.36 -17.28
N ARG A 374 5.86 -15.13 -18.48
CA ARG A 374 6.36 -16.22 -19.34
C ARG A 374 7.51 -16.96 -18.67
N LYS A 375 7.40 -18.28 -18.53
CA LYS A 375 8.49 -19.12 -18.01
C LYS A 375 9.75 -19.01 -18.89
N PRO A 376 10.97 -19.11 -18.32
CA PRO A 376 12.18 -19.25 -19.11
C PRO A 376 12.14 -20.47 -20.06
N LYS A 377 12.84 -20.34 -21.19
CA LYS A 377 12.85 -21.37 -22.25
C LYS A 377 13.44 -22.71 -21.76
N ASN A 378 14.48 -22.65 -20.93
CA ASN A 378 15.27 -23.82 -20.51
C ASN A 378 14.89 -24.36 -19.11
N THR A 379 13.75 -23.95 -18.53
CA THR A 379 13.28 -24.42 -17.21
C THR A 379 12.08 -25.35 -17.34
N THR A 380 12.13 -26.47 -16.62
CA THR A 380 11.01 -27.40 -16.39
C THR A 380 10.05 -26.84 -15.34
N CYS A 381 8.77 -27.18 -15.44
CA CYS A 381 7.77 -26.88 -14.41
C CYS A 381 8.01 -27.69 -13.12
N ASP A 382 7.79 -27.07 -11.95
CA ASP A 382 7.86 -27.73 -10.65
C ASP A 382 6.59 -28.55 -10.32
N SER A 383 6.52 -29.10 -9.11
CA SER A 383 5.38 -29.93 -8.65
C SER A 383 4.07 -29.17 -8.40
N THR A 384 4.03 -27.84 -8.50
CA THR A 384 2.78 -27.07 -8.43
C THR A 384 2.02 -27.06 -9.76
N ALA A 385 2.70 -27.35 -10.88
CA ALA A 385 2.09 -27.37 -12.21
C ALA A 385 1.30 -28.67 -12.46
N LYS A 386 0.06 -28.52 -12.95
CA LYS A 386 -0.83 -29.66 -13.30
C LYS A 386 -0.35 -30.40 -14.56
N ASN A 387 0.41 -29.73 -15.42
CA ASN A 387 1.10 -30.26 -16.59
C ASN A 387 2.60 -29.90 -16.52
N LYS A 388 3.49 -30.73 -17.09
CA LYS A 388 4.95 -30.54 -17.02
C LYS A 388 5.53 -29.54 -18.02
N ASP A 389 4.75 -29.18 -19.04
CA ASP A 389 5.17 -28.30 -20.11
C ASP A 389 4.46 -26.92 -20.06
N GLU A 390 3.32 -26.84 -19.38
CA GLU A 390 2.48 -25.64 -19.23
C GLU A 390 2.59 -25.08 -17.80
N CYS A 391 3.40 -24.04 -17.64
CA CYS A 391 3.61 -23.32 -16.39
C CYS A 391 4.09 -21.88 -16.62
N SER A 392 4.00 -21.05 -15.60
CA SER A 392 4.44 -19.65 -15.60
C SER A 392 5.64 -19.45 -14.69
N LEU A 393 6.29 -18.27 -14.77
CA LEU A 393 7.17 -17.79 -13.72
C LEU A 393 6.32 -17.15 -12.61
N HIS A 394 6.63 -17.47 -11.37
CA HIS A 394 6.03 -16.88 -10.18
C HIS A 394 7.11 -16.16 -9.37
N ILE A 395 6.76 -15.01 -8.81
CA ILE A 395 7.68 -14.06 -8.18
C ILE A 395 7.44 -14.01 -6.68
N HIS A 396 8.51 -14.04 -5.90
CA HIS A 396 8.46 -13.81 -4.46
C HIS A 396 8.72 -12.33 -4.16
N ALA A 397 7.76 -11.67 -3.52
CA ALA A 397 7.91 -10.33 -2.93
C ALA A 397 7.47 -10.35 -1.45
N SER A 398 6.94 -9.23 -0.95
CA SER A 398 6.68 -8.95 0.48
C SER A 398 5.92 -10.07 1.19
N TYR A 399 4.85 -10.61 0.58
CA TYR A 399 4.05 -11.68 1.17
C TYR A 399 4.88 -12.96 1.40
N SER A 400 5.75 -13.32 0.45
CA SER A 400 6.62 -14.49 0.59
C SER A 400 7.63 -14.33 1.72
N ILE A 401 8.08 -13.10 1.99
CA ILE A 401 8.99 -12.77 3.09
C ILE A 401 8.24 -12.81 4.43
N SER A 402 7.00 -12.28 4.50
CA SER A 402 6.18 -12.30 5.71
C SER A 402 5.78 -13.72 6.13
N GLN A 403 5.54 -14.61 5.15
CA GLN A 403 5.38 -16.06 5.36
C GLN A 403 6.68 -16.80 5.73
N LYS A 404 7.81 -16.10 5.82
CA LYS A 404 9.13 -16.64 6.24
C LYS A 404 9.66 -17.73 5.30
N LEU A 405 9.37 -17.61 4.00
CA LEU A 405 10.04 -18.41 2.97
C LEU A 405 11.51 -17.99 2.85
N ASN A 406 12.33 -18.77 2.13
CA ASN A 406 13.77 -18.55 2.00
C ASN A 406 14.11 -17.44 0.99
N VAL A 407 13.50 -16.26 1.16
CA VAL A 407 13.51 -15.12 0.24
C VAL A 407 14.24 -13.94 0.93
N PRO A 408 15.51 -13.67 0.58
CA PRO A 408 16.28 -12.61 1.22
C PRO A 408 15.96 -11.19 0.73
N MET A 409 15.38 -11.04 -0.47
CA MET A 409 15.08 -9.74 -1.08
C MET A 409 13.82 -9.80 -1.95
N VAL A 410 13.07 -8.69 -1.94
CA VAL A 410 11.99 -8.36 -2.90
C VAL A 410 12.58 -8.07 -4.30
N PRO A 411 11.77 -8.05 -5.38
CA PRO A 411 12.23 -7.73 -6.72
C PRO A 411 12.89 -6.35 -6.81
N LEU A 412 14.02 -6.27 -7.52
CA LEU A 412 14.79 -5.07 -7.75
C LEU A 412 14.67 -4.61 -9.21
N SER A 413 14.34 -3.35 -9.41
CA SER A 413 14.42 -2.64 -10.69
C SER A 413 14.79 -1.17 -10.43
N GLU A 414 15.61 -0.59 -11.30
CA GLU A 414 16.15 0.77 -11.15
C GLU A 414 15.93 1.57 -12.45
N PRO A 415 15.49 2.84 -12.41
CA PRO A 415 15.03 3.57 -13.60
C PRO A 415 16.15 3.99 -14.57
N ASN A 416 17.41 3.95 -14.13
CA ASN A 416 18.59 4.09 -14.98
C ASN A 416 19.04 2.78 -15.63
N ALA A 417 18.68 1.62 -15.06
CA ALA A 417 19.02 0.28 -15.54
C ALA A 417 17.92 -0.27 -16.46
N VAL A 418 17.74 0.38 -17.62
CA VAL A 418 16.60 0.20 -18.52
C VAL A 418 16.30 -1.26 -18.86
N GLY A 419 15.08 -1.71 -18.58
CA GLY A 419 14.59 -3.07 -18.84
C GLY A 419 15.03 -4.13 -17.83
N ILE A 420 15.96 -3.83 -16.92
CA ILE A 420 16.48 -4.82 -15.96
C ILE A 420 15.50 -5.03 -14.80
N ILE A 421 15.16 -6.29 -14.52
CA ILE A 421 14.44 -6.72 -13.31
C ILE A 421 15.15 -7.94 -12.75
N ILE A 422 15.46 -7.95 -11.45
CA ILE A 422 16.03 -9.10 -10.73
C ILE A 422 15.06 -9.52 -9.63
N ALA A 423 14.71 -10.80 -9.56
CA ALA A 423 13.70 -11.29 -8.61
C ALA A 423 13.95 -12.73 -8.15
N HIS A 424 13.53 -13.07 -6.93
CA HIS A 424 13.38 -14.46 -6.50
C HIS A 424 12.12 -15.07 -7.12
N GLY A 425 12.16 -16.34 -7.53
CA GLY A 425 10.98 -16.97 -8.12
C GLY A 425 10.96 -18.49 -8.19
N SER A 426 9.84 -19.02 -8.67
CA SER A 426 9.57 -20.44 -8.93
C SER A 426 8.85 -20.61 -10.27
N VAL A 427 9.18 -21.65 -11.03
CA VAL A 427 8.54 -21.93 -12.33
C VAL A 427 7.54 -23.07 -12.16
N GLY A 428 6.24 -22.78 -12.27
CA GLY A 428 5.19 -23.69 -11.80
C GLY A 428 3.76 -23.25 -12.15
N GLY A 429 2.78 -23.84 -11.48
CA GLY A 429 1.38 -23.41 -11.53
C GLY A 429 1.02 -22.37 -10.46
N ALA A 430 1.91 -22.12 -9.49
CA ALA A 430 1.76 -21.17 -8.41
C ALA A 430 3.14 -20.76 -7.82
N ILE A 431 3.15 -19.80 -6.89
CA ILE A 431 4.29 -19.56 -6.00
C ILE A 431 4.58 -20.85 -5.19
N SER A 432 5.83 -21.31 -5.26
CA SER A 432 6.28 -22.55 -4.59
C SER A 432 6.81 -22.27 -3.19
N VAL A 433 6.67 -23.22 -2.25
CA VAL A 433 7.26 -23.12 -0.90
C VAL A 433 8.69 -23.67 -0.83
N MET A 434 9.25 -24.09 -1.96
CA MET A 434 10.64 -24.52 -2.08
C MET A 434 11.60 -23.31 -2.02
N SER A 435 12.88 -23.55 -1.78
CA SER A 435 13.88 -22.47 -1.86
C SER A 435 13.95 -21.95 -3.30
N PRO A 436 13.85 -20.64 -3.54
CA PRO A 436 13.78 -20.09 -4.89
C PRO A 436 15.15 -20.02 -5.56
N ASP A 437 15.14 -20.01 -6.89
CA ASP A 437 16.25 -19.52 -7.72
C ASP A 437 16.08 -18.01 -7.96
N VAL A 438 17.13 -17.32 -8.41
CA VAL A 438 17.05 -15.92 -8.86
C VAL A 438 16.87 -15.85 -10.37
N TYR A 439 15.93 -15.03 -10.81
CA TYR A 439 15.61 -14.79 -12.21
C TYR A 439 15.89 -13.34 -12.58
N ILE A 440 16.29 -13.13 -13.84
CA ILE A 440 16.52 -11.82 -14.43
C ILE A 440 15.72 -11.68 -15.72
N SER A 441 15.18 -10.48 -15.92
CA SER A 441 14.72 -10.00 -17.22
C SER A 441 15.57 -8.81 -17.62
N ASP A 442 15.85 -8.69 -18.93
CA ASP A 442 16.49 -7.52 -19.53
C ASP A 442 15.57 -6.76 -20.49
N ASP A 443 14.29 -7.12 -20.59
CA ASP A 443 13.33 -6.51 -21.52
C ASP A 443 12.09 -5.89 -20.83
N GLY A 444 12.10 -5.81 -19.49
CA GLY A 444 10.96 -5.36 -18.69
C GLY A 444 9.99 -6.48 -18.30
N GLY A 445 10.36 -7.76 -18.45
CA GLY A 445 9.59 -8.91 -17.99
C GLY A 445 8.78 -9.63 -19.06
N TYR A 446 8.96 -9.28 -20.34
CA TYR A 446 8.42 -10.02 -21.49
C TYR A 446 9.11 -11.38 -21.67
N THR A 447 10.40 -11.47 -21.34
CA THR A 447 11.16 -12.71 -21.25
C THR A 447 12.05 -12.73 -20.01
N TRP A 448 12.34 -13.94 -19.54
CA TRP A 448 13.10 -14.19 -18.31
C TRP A 448 14.14 -15.28 -18.52
N ALA A 449 15.29 -15.12 -17.85
CA ALA A 449 16.32 -16.13 -17.69
C ALA A 449 16.51 -16.43 -16.19
N ARG A 450 16.97 -17.65 -15.87
CA ARG A 450 17.49 -17.92 -14.52
C ARG A 450 18.90 -17.32 -14.43
N MET A 451 19.11 -16.45 -13.44
CA MET A 451 20.33 -15.71 -13.21
C MET A 451 21.32 -16.49 -12.33
N LEU A 452 20.83 -17.03 -11.21
CA LEU A 452 21.60 -17.80 -10.22
C LEU A 452 20.76 -18.95 -9.65
N GLU A 453 21.40 -20.04 -9.25
CA GLU A 453 20.76 -21.15 -8.54
C GLU A 453 20.74 -20.88 -7.04
N GLY A 454 19.58 -21.04 -6.39
CA GLY A 454 19.37 -20.70 -4.98
C GLY A 454 19.24 -19.19 -4.71
N PRO A 455 18.82 -18.82 -3.49
CA PRO A 455 18.53 -17.42 -3.13
C PRO A 455 19.81 -16.61 -2.92
N HIS A 456 19.79 -15.36 -3.38
CA HIS A 456 20.92 -14.44 -3.28
C HIS A 456 20.45 -13.03 -2.91
N TYR A 457 21.29 -12.30 -2.19
CA TYR A 457 21.19 -10.84 -2.15
C TYR A 457 21.84 -10.28 -3.41
N TYR A 458 21.24 -9.27 -4.04
CA TYR A 458 21.73 -8.66 -5.27
C TYR A 458 21.62 -7.14 -5.25
N ALA A 459 22.51 -6.47 -5.99
CA ALA A 459 22.45 -5.02 -6.21
C ALA A 459 22.86 -4.69 -7.65
N ILE A 460 22.23 -3.64 -8.19
CA ILE A 460 22.58 -3.04 -9.48
C ILE A 460 23.53 -1.86 -9.22
N LEU A 461 24.58 -1.75 -10.02
CA LEU A 461 25.62 -0.73 -9.95
C LEU A 461 25.87 -0.13 -11.34
N ASP A 462 26.45 1.06 -11.39
CA ASP A 462 26.78 1.82 -12.62
C ASP A 462 25.66 1.80 -13.69
N SER A 463 24.41 2.05 -13.27
CA SER A 463 23.20 2.07 -14.12
C SER A 463 22.94 0.78 -14.92
N GLY A 464 23.35 -0.38 -14.38
CA GLY A 464 23.21 -1.68 -15.05
C GLY A 464 24.50 -2.18 -15.72
N GLY A 465 25.57 -1.38 -15.75
CA GLY A 465 26.90 -1.81 -16.24
C GLY A 465 27.55 -2.88 -15.36
N LEU A 466 27.10 -3.04 -14.12
CA LEU A 466 27.56 -4.05 -13.18
C LEU A 466 26.39 -4.55 -12.31
N ILE A 467 26.28 -5.86 -12.16
CA ILE A 467 25.38 -6.51 -11.19
C ILE A 467 26.26 -7.31 -10.23
N VAL A 468 25.96 -7.24 -8.93
CA VAL A 468 26.66 -8.01 -7.88
C VAL A 468 25.67 -8.86 -7.08
N ALA A 469 26.13 -10.01 -6.59
CA ALA A 469 25.33 -10.95 -5.80
C ALA A 469 26.13 -11.67 -4.69
N ILE A 470 25.45 -12.08 -3.62
CA ILE A 470 25.99 -12.90 -2.52
C ILE A 470 24.97 -13.98 -2.12
N GLU A 471 25.42 -15.23 -2.01
CA GLU A 471 24.63 -16.41 -1.63
C GLU A 471 23.94 -16.20 -0.27
N HIS A 472 22.61 -16.41 -0.22
CA HIS A 472 21.90 -16.45 1.06
C HIS A 472 21.99 -17.83 1.69
N THR A 473 22.92 -17.98 2.62
CA THR A 473 23.20 -19.24 3.32
C THR A 473 23.30 -19.05 4.84
N SER A 474 23.13 -20.15 5.57
CA SER A 474 23.31 -20.20 7.03
C SER A 474 24.79 -20.24 7.46
N GLN A 475 25.69 -20.48 6.51
CA GLN A 475 27.12 -20.60 6.75
C GLN A 475 27.84 -19.25 6.57
N PRO A 476 29.01 -19.05 7.20
CA PRO A 476 29.84 -17.89 6.92
C PRO A 476 30.31 -17.84 5.46
N VAL A 477 30.18 -16.68 4.81
CA VAL A 477 30.59 -16.43 3.42
C VAL A 477 31.82 -15.51 3.35
N ASN A 478 32.61 -15.65 2.29
CA ASN A 478 33.74 -14.78 1.97
C ASN A 478 33.91 -14.50 0.46
N VAL A 479 32.89 -14.84 -0.34
CA VAL A 479 32.85 -14.66 -1.79
C VAL A 479 31.71 -13.71 -2.16
N ILE A 480 31.97 -12.83 -3.11
CA ILE A 480 30.97 -12.04 -3.84
C ILE A 480 31.02 -12.46 -5.31
N GLU A 481 29.87 -12.45 -5.97
CA GLU A 481 29.75 -12.76 -7.39
C GLU A 481 29.38 -11.50 -8.16
N PHE A 482 29.87 -11.35 -9.40
CA PHE A 482 29.57 -10.19 -10.23
C PHE A 482 29.43 -10.55 -11.72
N SER A 483 28.64 -9.75 -12.43
CA SER A 483 28.43 -9.81 -13.88
C SER A 483 28.48 -8.40 -14.48
N THR A 484 29.09 -8.28 -15.66
CA THR A 484 29.19 -7.04 -16.45
C THR A 484 28.43 -7.13 -17.78
N ASP A 485 27.52 -8.11 -17.91
CA ASP A 485 26.84 -8.47 -19.15
C ASP A 485 25.32 -8.69 -18.97
N GLU A 486 24.71 -7.90 -18.06
CA GLU A 486 23.30 -8.02 -17.64
C GLU A 486 22.96 -9.43 -17.13
N GLY A 487 23.84 -10.01 -16.30
CA GLY A 487 23.60 -11.25 -15.54
C GLY A 487 23.84 -12.56 -16.31
N GLN A 488 24.56 -12.55 -17.44
CA GLN A 488 24.69 -13.72 -18.33
C GLN A 488 25.94 -14.59 -18.05
N CYS A 489 27.09 -13.99 -17.79
CA CYS A 489 28.29 -14.66 -17.28
C CYS A 489 28.65 -14.09 -15.90
N TRP A 490 28.94 -14.98 -14.94
CA TRP A 490 29.23 -14.62 -13.55
C TRP A 490 30.66 -14.97 -13.15
N TYR A 491 31.30 -14.08 -12.39
CA TYR A 491 32.66 -14.20 -11.88
C TYR A 491 32.66 -14.14 -10.35
N LYS A 492 33.48 -14.94 -9.69
CA LYS A 492 33.53 -15.04 -8.22
C LYS A 492 34.81 -14.41 -7.67
N TYR A 493 34.68 -13.55 -6.66
CA TYR A 493 35.80 -12.86 -6.00
C TYR A 493 35.78 -13.09 -4.48
N THR A 494 36.91 -13.57 -3.95
CA THR A 494 37.09 -13.83 -2.51
C THR A 494 37.48 -12.55 -1.78
N PHE A 495 36.51 -11.83 -1.22
CA PHE A 495 36.73 -10.54 -0.56
C PHE A 495 37.42 -10.66 0.82
N SER A 496 37.49 -11.85 1.41
CA SER A 496 38.13 -12.06 2.72
C SER A 496 38.76 -13.44 2.90
N LYS A 497 39.84 -13.49 3.70
CA LYS A 497 40.39 -14.74 4.25
C LYS A 497 39.59 -15.28 5.44
N ASP A 498 38.95 -14.38 6.19
CA ASP A 498 38.06 -14.70 7.31
C ASP A 498 36.60 -14.57 6.85
N PRO A 499 35.83 -15.68 6.76
CA PRO A 499 34.40 -15.62 6.47
C PRO A 499 33.59 -14.84 7.52
N ILE A 500 32.47 -14.26 7.08
CA ILE A 500 31.51 -13.53 7.91
C ILE A 500 30.13 -14.18 7.84
N PHE A 501 29.38 -14.13 8.94
CA PHE A 501 27.93 -14.29 8.83
C PHE A 501 27.37 -13.03 8.19
N PHE A 502 26.97 -13.14 6.92
CA PHE A 502 26.44 -12.04 6.13
C PHE A 502 25.07 -11.58 6.67
N THR A 503 24.77 -10.28 6.47
CA THR A 503 23.52 -9.66 6.93
C THR A 503 22.88 -8.68 5.94
N GLY A 504 23.64 -8.14 4.98
CA GLY A 504 23.10 -7.23 3.97
C GLY A 504 24.15 -6.62 3.04
N LEU A 505 23.71 -6.18 1.86
CA LEU A 505 24.46 -5.29 0.97
C LEU A 505 24.04 -3.85 1.23
N ALA A 506 24.94 -2.89 1.06
CA ALA A 506 24.60 -1.47 0.97
C ALA A 506 25.35 -0.82 -0.20
N SER A 507 24.61 -0.16 -1.08
CA SER A 507 25.10 0.66 -2.19
C SER A 507 24.45 2.04 -2.13
N GLU A 508 25.04 3.02 -2.85
CA GLU A 508 24.46 4.36 -2.99
C GLU A 508 23.09 4.27 -3.71
N PRO A 509 22.02 4.88 -3.17
CA PRO A 509 20.68 4.84 -3.79
C PRO A 509 20.67 5.34 -5.25
N GLY A 510 19.83 4.74 -6.09
CA GLY A 510 19.74 5.06 -7.52
C GLY A 510 20.84 4.45 -8.39
N ALA A 511 21.56 3.44 -7.88
CA ALA A 511 22.43 2.54 -8.64
C ALA A 511 23.53 3.20 -9.53
N ARG A 512 23.97 4.43 -9.22
CA ARG A 512 25.00 5.17 -9.98
C ARG A 512 26.44 4.91 -9.54
N SER A 513 26.64 4.30 -8.37
CA SER A 513 27.99 4.04 -7.83
C SER A 513 28.57 2.73 -8.34
N MET A 514 29.90 2.62 -8.21
CA MET A 514 30.65 1.36 -8.34
C MET A 514 31.11 0.81 -6.97
N ASN A 515 30.68 1.46 -5.87
CA ASN A 515 30.99 1.03 -4.51
C ASN A 515 29.84 0.20 -3.93
N VAL A 516 30.17 -0.94 -3.31
CA VAL A 516 29.22 -1.76 -2.54
C VAL A 516 29.85 -2.24 -1.24
N SER A 517 29.13 -2.06 -0.13
CA SER A 517 29.52 -2.48 1.21
C SER A 517 28.83 -3.80 1.61
N ILE A 518 29.63 -4.82 1.86
CA ILE A 518 29.19 -6.14 2.33
C ILE A 518 29.17 -6.13 3.87
N TRP A 519 27.99 -6.23 4.48
CA TRP A 519 27.82 -6.19 5.94
C TRP A 519 27.61 -7.58 6.55
N GLY A 520 28.26 -7.82 7.70
CA GLY A 520 28.07 -9.02 8.49
C GLY A 520 28.77 -8.97 9.85
N PHE A 521 28.87 -10.12 10.52
CA PHE A 521 29.59 -10.24 11.80
C PHE A 521 30.54 -11.45 11.85
N ARG A 522 31.61 -11.31 12.62
CA ARG A 522 32.53 -12.39 13.02
C ARG A 522 32.32 -12.77 14.49
N GLY A 523 32.63 -14.02 14.84
CA GLY A 523 32.64 -14.53 16.20
C GLY A 523 31.31 -15.12 16.69
N ASN A 524 31.37 -15.86 17.79
CA ASN A 524 30.21 -16.50 18.43
C ASN A 524 29.26 -15.46 19.03
N PHE A 525 28.04 -15.87 19.39
CA PHE A 525 26.96 -15.01 19.89
C PHE A 525 27.37 -13.99 20.97
N LEU A 526 28.24 -14.37 21.90
CA LEU A 526 28.72 -13.52 23.01
C LEU A 526 29.84 -12.55 22.65
N SER A 527 30.44 -12.66 21.45
CA SER A 527 31.60 -11.88 21.00
C SER A 527 31.45 -11.37 19.56
N ARG A 528 30.20 -11.25 19.08
CA ARG A 528 29.85 -10.72 17.76
C ARG A 528 30.52 -9.36 17.51
N LYS A 529 31.38 -9.29 16.50
CA LYS A 529 31.95 -8.05 15.98
C LYS A 529 31.39 -7.78 14.59
N TRP A 530 30.68 -6.68 14.43
CA TRP A 530 30.27 -6.18 13.13
C TRP A 530 31.49 -5.83 12.27
N VAL A 531 31.40 -6.15 10.98
CA VAL A 531 32.42 -5.88 9.96
C VAL A 531 31.69 -5.48 8.68
N SER A 532 32.24 -4.49 7.98
CA SER A 532 31.88 -4.17 6.61
C SER A 532 33.10 -4.33 5.71
N TYR A 533 32.90 -4.81 4.48
CA TYR A 533 33.91 -4.78 3.42
C TYR A 533 33.35 -4.00 2.25
N THR A 534 33.91 -2.83 1.96
CA THR A 534 33.52 -2.04 0.79
C THR A 534 34.44 -2.33 -0.37
N ILE A 535 33.86 -2.77 -1.48
CA ILE A 535 34.53 -3.05 -2.75
C ILE A 535 34.22 -1.91 -3.71
N ASP A 536 35.25 -1.45 -4.42
CA ASP A 536 35.16 -0.43 -5.46
C ASP A 536 35.53 -1.07 -6.80
N PHE A 537 34.60 -1.06 -7.75
CA PHE A 537 34.78 -1.70 -9.06
C PHE A 537 35.39 -0.76 -10.13
N SER A 538 35.83 0.45 -9.78
CA SER A 538 36.49 1.39 -10.70
C SER A 538 37.73 0.84 -11.40
N GLU A 539 38.53 0.01 -10.73
CA GLU A 539 39.71 -0.61 -11.37
C GLU A 539 39.32 -1.72 -12.37
N LEU A 540 38.18 -2.39 -12.16
CA LEU A 540 37.64 -3.38 -13.10
C LEU A 540 37.06 -2.71 -14.35
N LEU A 541 36.25 -1.66 -14.17
CA LEU A 541 35.59 -0.91 -15.25
C LEU A 541 36.37 0.37 -15.62
N SER A 542 37.69 0.29 -15.67
CA SER A 542 38.61 1.42 -15.86
C SER A 542 38.51 2.17 -17.20
N ARG A 543 37.64 1.73 -18.13
CA ARG A 543 37.33 2.40 -19.40
C ARG A 543 35.91 2.94 -19.37
N THR A 544 35.74 4.24 -19.65
CA THR A 544 34.42 4.87 -19.88
C THR A 544 33.79 4.38 -21.19
N CYS A 545 32.47 4.23 -21.22
CA CYS A 545 31.75 3.82 -22.43
C CYS A 545 31.73 4.92 -23.50
N GLU A 546 31.80 4.51 -24.77
CA GLU A 546 31.74 5.38 -25.96
C GLU A 546 30.49 5.04 -26.79
N ASP A 547 30.14 5.85 -27.80
CA ASP A 547 28.96 5.62 -28.65
C ASP A 547 28.89 4.21 -29.28
N LYS A 548 30.04 3.60 -29.60
CA LYS A 548 30.16 2.23 -30.12
C LYS A 548 29.63 1.16 -29.14
N ASP A 549 29.74 1.42 -27.85
CA ASP A 549 29.40 0.48 -26.77
C ASP A 549 27.90 0.38 -26.55
N TYR A 550 27.11 1.31 -27.10
CA TYR A 550 25.67 1.30 -27.02
C TYR A 550 25.01 0.72 -28.27
N THR A 551 23.78 0.23 -28.11
CA THR A 551 22.88 -0.18 -29.18
C THR A 551 21.54 0.53 -29.04
N ILE A 552 20.83 0.70 -30.15
CA ILE A 552 19.42 1.10 -30.14
C ILE A 552 18.60 -0.15 -29.79
N TRP A 553 17.61 0.00 -28.92
CA TRP A 553 16.65 -1.02 -28.51
C TRP A 553 15.25 -0.41 -28.45
N LEU A 554 14.27 -1.07 -29.07
CA LEU A 554 12.86 -0.66 -29.03
C LEU A 554 12.20 -1.32 -27.82
N ALA A 555 11.70 -0.50 -26.88
CA ALA A 555 10.94 -1.00 -25.75
C ALA A 555 9.60 -1.60 -26.19
N HIS A 556 9.12 -2.61 -25.47
CA HIS A 556 7.84 -3.30 -25.71
C HIS A 556 7.71 -3.98 -27.10
N SER A 557 8.82 -4.17 -27.81
CA SER A 557 8.85 -4.88 -29.10
C SER A 557 8.46 -6.35 -28.93
N SER A 558 7.51 -6.81 -29.73
CA SER A 558 6.98 -8.19 -29.74
C SER A 558 6.87 -8.78 -31.15
N ASP A 559 6.58 -7.96 -32.18
CA ASP A 559 6.70 -8.33 -33.59
C ASP A 559 7.29 -7.15 -34.40
N PRO A 560 8.61 -7.16 -34.68
CA PRO A 560 9.27 -6.10 -35.46
C PRO A 560 8.77 -5.90 -36.91
N SER A 561 7.83 -6.72 -37.39
CA SER A 561 7.16 -6.50 -38.69
C SER A 561 5.88 -5.66 -38.60
N ASP A 562 5.32 -5.45 -37.40
CA ASP A 562 4.10 -4.68 -37.19
C ASP A 562 4.40 -3.15 -37.12
N PRO A 563 3.74 -2.29 -37.93
CA PRO A 563 3.83 -0.84 -37.79
C PRO A 563 3.50 -0.30 -36.39
N SER A 564 2.70 -1.01 -35.60
CA SER A 564 2.34 -0.70 -34.21
C SER A 564 3.31 -1.25 -33.15
N ASP A 565 4.32 -2.04 -33.52
CA ASP A 565 5.20 -2.74 -32.57
C ASP A 565 5.83 -1.83 -31.49
N GLY A 566 5.64 -2.16 -30.21
CA GLY A 566 6.09 -1.33 -29.09
C GLY A 566 5.30 -0.04 -28.84
N CYS A 567 4.15 0.18 -29.48
CA CYS A 567 3.18 1.20 -29.08
C CYS A 567 2.55 0.80 -27.74
N ILE A 568 2.86 1.55 -26.68
CA ILE A 568 2.20 1.41 -25.37
C ILE A 568 1.73 2.78 -24.92
N LEU A 569 0.43 2.92 -24.65
CA LEU A 569 -0.22 4.20 -24.32
C LEU A 569 0.04 5.26 -25.42
N GLY A 570 -0.18 4.86 -26.67
CA GLY A 570 -0.09 5.75 -27.81
C GLY A 570 1.30 6.23 -28.25
N TYR A 571 2.40 5.71 -27.69
CA TYR A 571 3.75 5.97 -28.21
C TYR A 571 4.74 4.83 -27.96
N LYS A 572 5.71 4.72 -28.88
CA LYS A 572 6.90 3.90 -28.79
C LYS A 572 8.03 4.66 -28.09
N GLU A 573 8.97 3.96 -27.48
CA GLU A 573 10.22 4.54 -26.97
C GLU A 573 11.43 3.71 -27.45
N GLN A 574 12.31 4.33 -28.23
CA GLN A 574 13.62 3.75 -28.59
C GLN A 574 14.67 4.22 -27.58
N TYR A 575 15.31 3.29 -26.90
CA TYR A 575 16.36 3.54 -25.91
C TYR A 575 17.75 3.26 -26.48
N ARG A 576 18.74 4.04 -26.07
CA ARG A 576 20.16 3.74 -26.23
C ARG A 576 20.64 2.96 -25.00
N ARG A 577 20.83 1.66 -25.13
CA ARG A 577 21.28 0.75 -24.03
C ARG A 577 22.71 0.28 -24.24
N LEU A 578 23.41 -0.02 -23.14
CA LEU A 578 24.75 -0.61 -23.17
C LEU A 578 24.68 -2.01 -23.81
N ARG A 579 25.68 -2.39 -24.61
CA ARG A 579 25.80 -3.75 -25.13
C ARG A 579 26.31 -4.67 -24.03
N LYS A 580 25.67 -5.83 -23.84
CA LYS A 580 26.14 -6.91 -22.95
C LYS A 580 27.60 -7.36 -23.21
N SER A 581 28.13 -7.13 -24.42
CA SER A 581 29.53 -7.42 -24.77
C SER A 581 30.52 -6.27 -24.54
N SER A 582 30.05 -5.10 -24.09
CA SER A 582 30.85 -3.89 -23.89
C SER A 582 31.16 -3.69 -22.42
N VAL A 583 32.29 -4.23 -21.98
CA VAL A 583 32.84 -3.93 -20.64
C VAL A 583 33.38 -2.51 -20.64
N CYS A 584 32.66 -1.62 -19.93
CA CYS A 584 33.02 -0.23 -19.66
C CYS A 584 32.11 0.35 -18.56
N GLN A 585 32.49 1.50 -18.03
CA GLN A 585 31.68 2.30 -17.11
C GLN A 585 30.76 3.27 -17.87
N ASN A 586 29.45 3.25 -17.57
CA ASN A 586 28.47 4.25 -18.02
C ASN A 586 28.75 5.65 -17.43
N GLY A 587 29.13 5.71 -16.15
CA GLY A 587 29.43 6.97 -15.44
C GLY A 587 28.29 7.48 -14.56
N ARG A 588 28.63 8.30 -13.58
CA ARG A 588 27.65 8.87 -12.62
C ARG A 588 26.70 9.87 -13.27
N ASP A 589 27.18 10.58 -14.28
CA ASP A 589 26.47 11.54 -15.11
C ASP A 589 25.69 10.88 -16.26
N TYR A 590 25.67 9.55 -16.34
CA TYR A 590 24.87 8.81 -17.34
C TYR A 590 23.39 9.20 -17.31
N VAL A 591 22.88 9.66 -18.46
CA VAL A 591 21.47 9.96 -18.68
C VAL A 591 20.90 8.95 -19.69
N VAL A 592 19.83 8.27 -19.29
CA VAL A 592 19.07 7.36 -20.16
C VAL A 592 18.58 8.12 -21.39
N THR A 593 19.25 7.89 -22.52
CA THR A 593 18.91 8.53 -23.78
C THR A 593 17.81 7.73 -24.47
N LYS A 594 16.65 8.37 -24.67
CA LYS A 594 15.50 7.78 -25.35
C LYS A 594 14.82 8.73 -26.32
N GLN A 595 14.23 8.19 -27.37
CA GLN A 595 13.49 8.91 -28.40
C GLN A 595 12.05 8.38 -28.47
N PRO A 596 11.03 9.19 -28.15
CA PRO A 596 9.64 8.79 -28.31
C PRO A 596 9.21 8.86 -29.78
N SER A 597 8.29 7.98 -30.19
CA SER A 597 7.62 8.04 -31.50
C SER A 597 6.11 7.85 -31.31
N ILE A 598 5.33 8.86 -31.67
CA ILE A 598 3.88 8.87 -31.45
C ILE A 598 3.18 7.89 -32.39
N CYS A 599 2.24 7.12 -31.86
CA CYS A 599 1.42 6.19 -32.62
C CYS A 599 0.08 6.84 -33.04
N PRO A 600 -0.54 6.40 -34.15
CA PRO A 600 -1.94 6.70 -34.42
C PRO A 600 -2.82 6.08 -33.32
N CYS A 601 -3.91 6.74 -32.96
CA CYS A 601 -4.86 6.19 -31.99
C CYS A 601 -5.66 5.02 -32.56
N THR A 602 -5.97 4.07 -31.69
CA THR A 602 -6.87 2.92 -31.88
C THR A 602 -8.02 3.02 -30.87
N LEU A 603 -8.97 2.07 -30.87
CA LEU A 603 -9.96 1.97 -29.79
C LEU A 603 -9.37 1.50 -28.45
N GLU A 604 -8.18 0.89 -28.47
CA GLU A 604 -7.56 0.33 -27.26
C GLU A 604 -6.99 1.45 -26.37
N ASP A 605 -6.49 2.53 -26.97
CA ASP A 605 -6.05 3.78 -26.31
C ASP A 605 -7.20 4.55 -25.58
N PHE A 606 -8.45 4.07 -25.65
CA PHE A 606 -9.63 4.65 -24.97
C PHE A 606 -10.32 3.66 -24.02
N LEU A 607 -10.33 3.99 -22.72
CA LEU A 607 -11.18 3.35 -21.71
C LEU A 607 -12.66 3.63 -22.00
N CYS A 608 -13.53 2.74 -21.53
CA CYS A 608 -14.95 3.08 -21.42
C CYS A 608 -15.15 4.09 -20.30
N ASP A 609 -15.95 5.11 -20.59
CA ASP A 609 -16.32 6.14 -19.62
C ASP A 609 -17.62 5.75 -18.87
N PHE A 610 -18.03 6.55 -17.88
CA PHE A 610 -19.09 6.17 -16.94
C PHE A 610 -20.38 5.65 -17.62
N GLY A 611 -20.86 4.48 -17.21
CA GLY A 611 -22.07 3.85 -17.74
C GLY A 611 -21.88 3.06 -19.04
N TYR A 612 -20.64 2.88 -19.51
CA TYR A 612 -20.28 2.01 -20.63
C TYR A 612 -19.34 0.87 -20.17
N TYR A 613 -19.21 -0.18 -20.99
CA TYR A 613 -18.31 -1.32 -20.75
C TYR A 613 -17.85 -1.95 -22.08
N ARG A 614 -16.71 -2.64 -22.09
CA ARG A 614 -16.30 -3.50 -23.22
C ARG A 614 -16.88 -4.90 -23.02
N PRO A 615 -17.63 -5.47 -23.97
CA PRO A 615 -17.94 -6.90 -23.98
C PRO A 615 -16.67 -7.74 -24.21
N GLU A 616 -16.68 -9.01 -23.79
CA GLU A 616 -15.59 -9.95 -24.11
C GLU A 616 -15.32 -10.01 -25.62
N ASN A 617 -14.03 -9.97 -25.99
CA ASN A 617 -13.56 -9.97 -27.38
C ASN A 617 -14.06 -8.78 -28.25
N GLN A 618 -14.39 -7.63 -27.64
CA GLN A 618 -14.77 -6.41 -28.36
C GLN A 618 -14.05 -5.16 -27.81
N SER A 619 -13.25 -4.49 -28.64
CA SER A 619 -12.62 -3.20 -28.31
C SER A 619 -13.62 -2.03 -28.25
N VAL A 620 -14.89 -2.27 -28.58
CA VAL A 620 -15.97 -1.26 -28.64
C VAL A 620 -16.66 -1.13 -27.27
N CYS A 621 -16.65 0.07 -26.70
CA CYS A 621 -17.44 0.39 -25.50
C CYS A 621 -18.93 0.47 -25.84
N VAL A 622 -19.75 -0.39 -25.23
CA VAL A 622 -21.21 -0.41 -25.35
C VAL A 622 -21.86 0.08 -24.06
N GLU A 623 -23.08 0.61 -24.16
CA GLU A 623 -23.78 1.20 -23.00
C GLU A 623 -24.26 0.10 -22.06
N GLN A 624 -24.02 0.23 -20.74
CA GLN A 624 -24.52 -0.73 -19.75
C GLN A 624 -26.07 -0.77 -19.81
N PRO A 625 -26.72 -1.95 -19.90
CA PRO A 625 -28.18 -2.03 -19.93
C PRO A 625 -28.84 -1.43 -18.68
N GLU A 626 -28.24 -1.62 -17.51
CA GLU A 626 -28.75 -1.20 -16.21
C GLU A 626 -27.59 -0.93 -15.25
N LEU A 627 -27.51 0.29 -14.69
CA LEU A 627 -26.48 0.69 -13.72
C LEU A 627 -26.77 0.04 -12.35
N LYS A 628 -25.76 -0.57 -11.71
CA LYS A 628 -25.94 -1.36 -10.47
C LYS A 628 -24.88 -1.06 -9.42
N GLY A 629 -25.24 -1.26 -8.14
CA GLY A 629 -24.33 -1.06 -7.01
C GLY A 629 -23.71 0.34 -7.01
N HIS A 630 -22.37 0.39 -6.96
CA HIS A 630 -21.62 1.64 -6.94
C HIS A 630 -21.81 2.54 -8.18
N ASP A 631 -22.05 1.97 -9.37
CA ASP A 631 -22.35 2.75 -10.58
C ASP A 631 -23.70 3.49 -10.44
N LEU A 632 -24.69 2.83 -9.84
CA LEU A 632 -25.98 3.47 -9.56
C LEU A 632 -25.86 4.57 -8.50
N GLU A 633 -25.05 4.35 -7.46
CA GLU A 633 -24.75 5.40 -6.48
C GLU A 633 -24.04 6.60 -7.11
N PHE A 634 -23.03 6.36 -7.96
CA PHE A 634 -22.32 7.43 -8.67
C PHE A 634 -23.26 8.23 -9.58
N CYS A 635 -24.19 7.56 -10.28
CA CYS A 635 -25.19 8.25 -11.12
C CYS A 635 -26.17 9.12 -10.32
N LEU A 636 -26.58 8.68 -9.12
CA LEU A 636 -27.51 9.42 -8.27
C LEU A 636 -26.82 10.62 -7.58
N TYR A 637 -25.66 10.38 -6.97
CA TYR A 637 -24.96 11.34 -6.09
C TYR A 637 -23.82 12.12 -6.77
N GLY A 638 -23.38 11.74 -7.97
CA GLY A 638 -22.34 12.41 -8.73
C GLY A 638 -22.75 13.77 -9.29
N ARG A 639 -21.74 14.62 -9.59
CA ARG A 639 -21.94 15.90 -10.29
C ARG A 639 -22.41 15.63 -11.71
N GLN A 640 -23.39 16.38 -12.21
CA GLN A 640 -23.98 16.14 -13.54
C GLN A 640 -22.98 16.31 -14.70
N GLU A 641 -21.93 17.13 -14.51
CA GLU A 641 -20.80 17.27 -15.44
C GLU A 641 -20.01 15.96 -15.65
N LEU A 642 -19.97 15.09 -14.63
CA LEU A 642 -19.31 13.78 -14.67
C LEU A 642 -20.22 12.66 -15.20
N LEU A 643 -21.49 12.99 -15.47
CA LEU A 643 -22.53 12.06 -15.94
C LEU A 643 -22.95 12.34 -17.39
N LYS A 644 -22.27 13.28 -18.06
CA LYS A 644 -22.32 13.48 -19.51
C LYS A 644 -21.14 12.79 -20.15
N THR A 645 -21.38 11.96 -21.16
CA THR A 645 -20.31 11.16 -21.77
C THR A 645 -20.61 10.76 -23.21
N SER A 646 -19.56 10.58 -24.01
CA SER A 646 -19.60 9.89 -25.31
C SER A 646 -19.40 8.37 -25.19
N GLY A 647 -19.19 7.86 -23.96
CA GLY A 647 -18.91 6.46 -23.64
C GLY A 647 -17.46 6.02 -23.83
N TYR A 648 -16.56 6.92 -24.26
CA TYR A 648 -15.12 6.69 -24.38
C TYR A 648 -14.33 7.85 -23.76
N ARG A 649 -13.22 7.54 -23.09
CA ARG A 649 -12.22 8.52 -22.66
C ARG A 649 -10.82 7.91 -22.82
N LYS A 650 -9.87 8.72 -23.29
CA LYS A 650 -8.47 8.30 -23.47
C LYS A 650 -7.87 7.72 -22.18
N ILE A 651 -6.98 6.73 -22.29
CA ILE A 651 -6.22 6.24 -21.13
C ILE A 651 -5.34 7.39 -20.55
N PRO A 652 -5.24 7.57 -19.23
CA PRO A 652 -4.41 8.64 -18.67
C PRO A 652 -2.91 8.43 -18.93
N GLY A 653 -2.25 9.50 -19.40
CA GLY A 653 -0.86 9.48 -19.84
C GLY A 653 -0.66 9.02 -21.29
N ASP A 654 -1.74 8.70 -22.02
CA ASP A 654 -1.69 8.28 -23.42
C ASP A 654 -1.40 9.44 -24.38
N LYS A 655 -0.47 9.22 -25.32
CA LYS A 655 0.03 10.25 -26.24
C LYS A 655 -0.19 9.96 -27.73
N CYS A 656 -1.08 9.02 -28.09
CA CYS A 656 -1.46 8.77 -29.49
C CYS A 656 -2.02 10.05 -30.14
N SER A 657 -1.83 10.18 -31.46
CA SER A 657 -2.27 11.35 -32.24
C SER A 657 -2.65 10.96 -33.68
N GLY A 658 -3.79 11.49 -34.16
CA GLY A 658 -4.42 10.97 -35.38
C GLY A 658 -4.98 9.56 -35.18
N GLY A 659 -5.32 8.85 -36.26
CA GLY A 659 -5.97 7.54 -36.16
C GLY A 659 -7.44 7.66 -35.79
N GLU A 660 -7.94 6.72 -34.98
CA GLU A 660 -9.33 6.68 -34.54
C GLU A 660 -9.65 7.69 -33.43
N SER A 661 -10.85 8.26 -33.50
CA SER A 661 -11.39 9.18 -32.50
C SER A 661 -12.90 8.89 -32.37
N PRO A 662 -13.33 8.08 -31.38
CA PRO A 662 -14.71 7.61 -31.30
C PRO A 662 -15.69 8.72 -30.88
N SER A 663 -16.18 9.48 -31.86
CA SER A 663 -17.19 10.52 -31.66
C SER A 663 -18.60 9.92 -31.55
N ARG A 664 -19.22 10.07 -30.37
CA ARG A 664 -20.66 9.90 -30.14
C ARG A 664 -21.24 11.20 -29.58
N GLU A 665 -22.55 11.39 -29.70
CA GLU A 665 -23.25 12.47 -29.00
C GLU A 665 -23.15 12.27 -27.48
N GLU A 666 -23.03 13.35 -26.70
CA GLU A 666 -22.98 13.27 -25.24
C GLU A 666 -24.34 12.83 -24.67
N THR A 667 -24.36 11.68 -24.01
CA THR A 667 -25.52 11.16 -23.28
C THR A 667 -25.47 11.60 -21.82
N ASP A 668 -26.59 12.11 -21.30
CA ASP A 668 -26.74 12.49 -19.88
C ASP A 668 -27.26 11.28 -19.08
N MET A 669 -26.33 10.48 -18.54
CA MET A 669 -26.60 9.28 -17.76
C MET A 669 -27.49 9.55 -16.54
N LYS A 670 -27.49 10.78 -16.01
CA LYS A 670 -28.36 11.14 -14.87
C LYS A 670 -29.83 10.98 -15.22
N LYS A 671 -30.23 11.25 -16.47
CA LYS A 671 -31.60 11.01 -16.95
C LYS A 671 -31.96 9.53 -16.97
N LYS A 672 -30.99 8.65 -17.28
CA LYS A 672 -31.17 7.19 -17.34
C LYS A 672 -31.28 6.54 -15.96
N CYS A 673 -30.47 6.91 -14.98
CA CYS A 673 -30.67 6.39 -13.62
C CYS A 673 -31.93 6.97 -12.95
N THR A 674 -32.31 8.22 -13.25
CA THR A 674 -33.51 8.85 -12.68
C THR A 674 -34.82 8.45 -13.37
N SER A 675 -34.83 7.95 -14.61
CA SER A 675 -36.08 7.57 -15.31
C SER A 675 -36.87 6.44 -14.62
N ASN A 676 -36.18 5.61 -13.83
CA ASN A 676 -36.79 4.52 -13.06
C ASN A 676 -37.39 4.99 -11.72
N PHE A 677 -37.14 6.24 -11.32
CA PHE A 677 -37.69 6.84 -10.10
C PHE A 677 -38.89 7.75 -10.45
N LEU A 678 -40.02 7.53 -9.79
CA LEU A 678 -41.20 8.40 -9.92
C LEU A 678 -40.86 9.83 -9.47
N SER A 679 -41.01 10.79 -10.38
CA SER A 679 -40.80 12.20 -10.06
C SER A 679 -41.82 12.69 -9.01
N PRO A 680 -41.45 13.58 -8.07
CA PRO A 680 -42.40 14.11 -7.08
C PRO A 680 -43.65 14.75 -7.71
N SER A 681 -43.50 15.32 -8.90
CA SER A 681 -44.58 15.84 -9.74
C SER A 681 -45.64 14.80 -10.15
N GLN A 682 -45.25 13.54 -10.35
CA GLN A 682 -46.20 12.46 -10.69
C GLN A 682 -46.95 11.94 -9.45
N LEU A 683 -46.30 11.94 -8.28
CA LEU A 683 -46.95 11.62 -7.00
C LEU A 683 -47.98 12.70 -6.59
N ALA A 684 -47.76 13.97 -6.92
CA ALA A 684 -48.71 15.05 -6.69
C ALA A 684 -49.94 15.00 -7.63
N ALA A 685 -49.83 14.37 -8.80
CA ALA A 685 -50.87 14.39 -9.83
C ALA A 685 -52.04 13.42 -9.59
N SER A 686 -51.89 12.42 -8.71
CA SER A 686 -52.87 11.33 -8.52
C SER A 686 -53.90 11.58 -7.41
N SER A 687 -53.79 12.66 -6.63
CA SER A 687 -54.63 12.93 -5.46
C SER A 687 -55.90 13.74 -5.75
N SER A 688 -56.63 13.42 -6.84
CA SER A 688 -57.99 13.94 -7.06
C SER A 688 -58.96 13.28 -6.08
N SER A 689 -59.22 13.93 -4.94
CA SER A 689 -60.10 13.44 -3.87
C SER A 689 -61.59 13.61 -4.15
N THR A 690 -61.95 14.33 -5.23
CA THR A 690 -63.32 14.66 -5.63
C THR A 690 -64.29 13.47 -5.72
N PRO A 691 -63.97 12.33 -6.38
CA PRO A 691 -64.89 11.19 -6.44
C PRO A 691 -65.08 10.49 -5.09
N ILE A 692 -64.07 10.50 -4.22
CA ILE A 692 -64.14 9.89 -2.88
C ILE A 692 -65.08 10.72 -1.98
N ILE A 693 -64.96 12.04 -2.02
CA ILE A 693 -65.85 12.96 -1.30
C ILE A 693 -67.31 12.78 -1.76
N LEU A 694 -67.54 12.70 -3.08
CA LEU A 694 -68.88 12.45 -3.63
C LEU A 694 -69.46 11.10 -3.20
N ALA A 695 -68.66 10.04 -3.17
CA ALA A 695 -69.08 8.71 -2.71
C ALA A 695 -69.45 8.71 -1.21
N VAL A 696 -68.66 9.38 -0.36
CA VAL A 696 -68.94 9.50 1.09
C VAL A 696 -70.19 10.34 1.35
N VAL A 697 -70.37 11.46 0.64
CA VAL A 697 -71.60 12.29 0.75
C VAL A 697 -72.84 11.52 0.29
N ALA A 698 -72.75 10.76 -0.81
CA ALA A 698 -73.84 9.88 -1.25
C ALA A 698 -74.18 8.80 -0.20
N LEU A 699 -73.16 8.16 0.40
CA LEU A 699 -73.35 7.15 1.44
C LEU A 699 -73.98 7.73 2.72
N LEU A 700 -73.61 8.96 3.12
CA LEU A 700 -74.21 9.67 4.25
C LEU A 700 -75.67 10.05 3.97
N LEU A 701 -76.01 10.48 2.75
CA LEU A 701 -77.39 10.75 2.37
C LEU A 701 -78.25 9.48 2.34
N VAL A 702 -77.74 8.36 1.79
CA VAL A 702 -78.43 7.07 1.78
C VAL A 702 -78.65 6.53 3.19
N THR A 703 -77.65 6.62 4.08
CA THR A 703 -77.79 6.18 5.48
C THR A 703 -78.71 7.08 6.29
N ALA A 704 -78.73 8.39 6.05
CA ALA A 704 -79.71 9.30 6.66
C ALA A 704 -81.15 8.97 6.23
N VAL A 705 -81.40 8.73 4.94
CA VAL A 705 -82.72 8.31 4.41
C VAL A 705 -83.14 6.95 4.99
N ALA A 706 -82.22 5.98 5.06
CA ALA A 706 -82.48 4.69 5.69
C ALA A 706 -82.82 4.81 7.19
N GLY A 707 -82.13 5.68 7.92
CA GLY A 707 -82.42 5.99 9.33
C GLY A 707 -83.81 6.57 9.53
N VAL A 708 -84.21 7.56 8.73
CA VAL A 708 -85.57 8.14 8.76
C VAL A 708 -86.64 7.09 8.46
N LEU A 709 -86.39 6.20 7.49
CA LEU A 709 -87.32 5.11 7.17
C LEU A 709 -87.41 4.05 8.29
N LEU A 710 -86.31 3.74 8.97
CA LEU A 710 -86.30 2.82 10.12
C LEU A 710 -87.05 3.39 11.33
N VAL A 711 -86.81 4.65 11.68
CA VAL A 711 -87.56 5.34 12.75
C VAL A 711 -89.06 5.37 12.43
N LYS A 712 -89.43 5.72 11.19
CA LYS A 712 -90.83 5.70 10.73
C LYS A 712 -91.47 4.30 10.78
N LYS A 713 -90.68 3.24 10.62
CA LYS A 713 -91.16 1.84 10.65
C LYS A 713 -91.33 1.29 12.08
N TYR A 714 -90.51 1.70 13.03
CA TYR A 714 -90.54 1.16 14.40
C TYR A 714 -91.40 1.96 15.40
N VAL A 715 -91.60 3.27 15.19
CA VAL A 715 -92.38 4.12 16.14
C VAL A 715 -93.90 3.88 16.07
N CYS A 716 -94.41 3.26 15.00
CA CYS A 716 -95.86 3.02 14.80
C CYS A 716 -96.29 1.54 14.92
N GLY A 717 -95.43 0.65 15.43
CA GLY A 717 -95.65 -0.81 15.42
C GLY A 717 -95.43 -1.49 16.78
N GLY A 718 -96.05 -0.98 17.85
CA GLY A 718 -95.76 -1.43 19.21
C GLY A 718 -96.32 -2.80 19.59
N ARG A 719 -95.45 -3.68 20.12
CA ARG A 719 -95.81 -4.73 21.10
C ARG A 719 -94.68 -4.96 22.10
N PHE A 720 -95.03 -4.95 23.38
CA PHE A 720 -94.12 -5.26 24.48
C PHE A 720 -93.82 -6.76 24.57
N LEU A 721 -92.65 -7.09 25.13
CA LEU A 721 -92.42 -8.35 25.83
C LEU A 721 -91.63 -8.04 27.12
N VAL A 722 -92.00 -8.72 28.21
CA VAL A 722 -91.56 -8.43 29.59
C VAL A 722 -91.24 -9.74 30.28
N HIS A 723 -90.17 -9.82 31.06
CA HIS A 723 -90.10 -10.64 32.28
C HIS A 723 -88.98 -10.12 33.23
N ARG A 724 -88.91 -10.64 34.46
CA ARG A 724 -88.14 -10.11 35.60
C ARG A 724 -87.27 -11.19 36.27
N TYR A 725 -86.14 -10.75 36.86
CA TYR A 725 -85.42 -11.20 38.08
C TYR A 725 -85.69 -12.63 38.65
N SER A 726 -84.71 -13.36 39.22
CA SER A 726 -83.88 -13.05 40.41
C SER A 726 -83.02 -14.30 40.79
N VAL A 727 -82.09 -14.40 41.75
CA VAL A 727 -81.40 -13.51 42.74
C VAL A 727 -79.97 -14.06 42.94
N LEU A 728 -78.94 -13.26 43.27
CA LEU A 728 -78.00 -13.52 44.40
C LEU A 728 -76.93 -12.41 44.62
N ARG A 729 -76.30 -12.42 45.79
CA ARG A 729 -75.34 -11.43 46.34
C ARG A 729 -73.94 -12.05 46.48
N GLN A 730 -72.87 -11.24 46.36
CA GLN A 730 -72.09 -10.80 47.54
C GLN A 730 -71.07 -9.69 47.21
N HIS A 731 -70.94 -8.73 48.14
CA HIS A 731 -69.85 -7.75 48.26
C HIS A 731 -69.14 -8.00 49.60
N ALA A 732 -67.85 -7.69 49.67
CA ALA A 732 -67.13 -7.27 50.88
C ALA A 732 -65.87 -6.49 50.45
N GLU A 733 -65.31 -5.65 51.32
CA GLU A 733 -64.34 -4.61 50.95
C GLU A 733 -63.09 -4.59 51.88
N ALA A 734 -62.04 -3.94 51.37
CA ALA A 734 -61.07 -3.09 52.10
C ALA A 734 -59.99 -3.70 53.04
N ASN A 735 -58.75 -3.30 52.72
CA ASN A 735 -57.66 -2.83 53.60
C ASN A 735 -56.96 -3.76 54.63
N GLY A 736 -55.62 -3.70 54.64
CA GLY A 736 -54.87 -3.58 55.91
C GLY A 736 -53.65 -4.48 56.18
N ALA A 737 -52.48 -4.11 55.63
CA ALA A 737 -51.13 -4.15 56.22
C ALA A 737 -50.51 -5.40 56.93
N GLU A 738 -49.16 -5.47 56.83
CA GLU A 738 -48.19 -6.28 57.62
C GLU A 738 -48.22 -7.83 57.50
N GLY A 739 -47.02 -8.43 57.56
CA GLY A 739 -46.78 -9.87 57.50
C GLY A 739 -45.46 -10.23 56.80
N ILE A 740 -44.48 -10.74 57.55
CA ILE A 740 -43.19 -11.24 57.04
C ILE A 740 -43.30 -12.75 56.80
N ASP A 741 -42.83 -13.26 55.65
CA ASP A 741 -41.96 -14.45 55.59
C ASP A 741 -41.42 -14.74 54.18
N ALA A 742 -40.32 -15.49 54.12
CA ALA A 742 -39.70 -16.06 52.92
C ALA A 742 -39.29 -17.52 53.27
N PRO A 743 -39.19 -18.48 52.31
CA PRO A 743 -38.08 -18.43 51.34
C PRO A 743 -38.33 -19.04 49.93
N ASP A 744 -37.44 -18.68 48.98
CA ASP A 744 -36.77 -19.50 47.94
C ASP A 744 -37.43 -20.70 47.21
N PRO A 745 -36.98 -21.03 45.96
CA PRO A 745 -36.42 -20.17 44.91
C PRO A 745 -36.88 -20.59 43.47
N VAL A 746 -36.04 -20.29 42.45
CA VAL A 746 -36.00 -20.80 41.06
C VAL A 746 -36.61 -19.91 39.96
N ALA A 747 -35.74 -19.06 39.37
CA ALA A 747 -35.70 -18.74 37.94
C ALA A 747 -34.26 -18.33 37.56
N PRO A 748 -33.69 -18.76 36.41
CA PRO A 748 -32.32 -18.42 36.03
C PRO A 748 -32.22 -17.07 35.30
N ALA A 749 -31.20 -16.27 35.63
CA ALA A 749 -30.86 -15.05 34.90
C ALA A 749 -29.99 -15.32 33.67
N SER A 750 -30.05 -14.42 32.68
CA SER A 750 -29.19 -14.44 31.50
C SER A 750 -27.73 -14.15 31.84
N LYS A 751 -26.80 -14.89 31.21
CA LYS A 751 -25.39 -14.51 31.16
C LYS A 751 -25.13 -13.66 29.92
N GLY A 752 -24.60 -12.46 30.13
CA GLY A 752 -23.77 -11.83 29.12
C GLY A 752 -22.39 -12.50 29.08
N GLY A 753 -21.74 -12.46 27.93
CA GLY A 753 -20.33 -12.81 27.77
C GLY A 753 -19.64 -11.68 27.01
N TYR A 754 -18.89 -10.85 27.72
CA TYR A 754 -17.87 -10.03 27.07
C TYR A 754 -16.74 -10.95 26.62
N HIS A 755 -16.29 -10.80 25.38
CA HIS A 755 -14.94 -11.14 24.99
C HIS A 755 -14.16 -9.84 24.81
N ASP A 756 -13.01 -9.81 25.45
CA ASP A 756 -12.03 -8.72 25.46
C ASP A 756 -10.72 -9.41 25.07
N ASP A 757 -10.20 -9.08 23.89
CA ASP A 757 -8.87 -9.46 23.44
C ASP A 757 -8.39 -8.43 22.40
N SER A 758 -7.10 -8.15 22.43
CA SER A 758 -6.46 -6.95 21.88
C SER A 758 -6.12 -6.99 20.38
N ASP A 759 -6.36 -5.87 19.69
CA ASP A 759 -5.59 -5.46 18.51
C ASP A 759 -4.63 -4.30 18.89
N GLU A 760 -3.32 -4.57 18.92
CA GLU A 760 -2.24 -3.57 18.86
C GLU A 760 -1.73 -3.45 17.40
N ASP A 761 -0.93 -2.42 17.12
CA ASP A 761 -0.04 -2.31 15.94
C ASP A 761 -0.67 -2.29 14.52
N LEU A 762 -1.35 -1.18 14.17
CA LEU A 762 -1.54 -0.74 12.77
C LEU A 762 -1.53 0.79 12.64
N LEU A 763 -0.39 1.42 12.95
CA LEU A 763 -0.05 2.82 12.61
C LEU A 763 1.47 2.97 12.38
N GLU A 764 1.93 2.55 11.21
CA GLU A 764 3.17 3.02 10.56
C GLU A 764 2.83 3.65 9.20
#